data_AF-A0A7C8JDE5-F1
#
_entry.id   AF-A0A7C8JDE5-F1
#
_cell.length_a   1.000
_cell.length_b   1.000
_cell.length_c   1.000
_cell.angle_alpha   90.00
_cell.angle_beta   90.00
_cell.angle_gamma   90.00
#
_symmetry.space_group_name_H-M   'P 1'
#
loop_
_entity.id
_entity.type
_entity.pdbx_description
1 polymer ?
#
loop_
_entity_poly.entity_id
_entity_poly.type
_entity_poly.pdbx_seq_one_letter_code
_entity_poly.pdbx_strand_id
1 'polypeptide(L)'
;MQKTSNVQLNPHPGSTAEEIANEPDWVGRHHHRIGFRNSDDRTPGLTHHIDDEEPEYKEEIEHAREDLEILSQERGEGKPINFRELIDRQEDFHLRHPDNRSLGWRYVLDTTEDWVKNQEKWPANSSVKGNETSADEGADKEGQKEQSKHQKDQSNERQTQKGSEDRAPKKTYSPEKQVLLEVLQREKDYISSLKVSDGNKSAPQIEDRAARVIDEQDQFTPDNWLPRSSDLIRLTGKHPLNAEAHLSQLFAAGLITPNELHYVRNHGSVPRILWEFHKLDVEYEGNTISLSMDDLKHNYEPINIPVLLACDGNRRKEFNMIRKTKGFNWGAGAVSCAYWKGPLLRDILISAGVPRTLSPNTDGVRYWVNFAGDDELQEGRYETCIPFEYAMDPTNDVLLAYKMNDVFLPPDHGYPVRLVIPGYVGGRCVKWLKKIWITNKENTSYHHIWDNRVLPSFVTDIDDEFAKTMFGHPDTSCNEQILNSVIVRPAQGEKINFAECQKGHSYRIEGYAYDGGGHEVQRVELSLDAGATWLYCTRNFPEHPIRHGKKFWTWLHWHVDVEMTRLLGAQSITVRCFNVFKNTQPEKPIWNIMGMMNNCWYIVKTELIEGDEETNLPSVIFRHPTEPGTGDGGWLKPSEEIKIAQAKQEAGTPEKQFTREEIEKHDKNNDCWIVIDGKVYDATSVVDWHPGGKAAILSHAGKVHQQTTDEFESIHDDYAYEKLKGSITEKAKNFIKKSAEATAKEDVADGSEHTKLALQKHRWVPVKLIDRQEVSKDTRKYTFQVPDGKGTLGLGTCQHILIGFHLRDRMLIRSYTPIRPLLPAIQTDQDSTYESSEEQEKSDDRCSPVRDGHGTFDLMVKTYFPDPNQPGGAMSNILDCIPVGEEVEMRGPTGDIIYEGLGKFIIEGNERRFTQVSLVLGGTGVTPGFALIARILLTDGDSTQLRVLYANKTEDDILLRDELDRFAKSSERQIKITHVLSNPNERWKGCRGHVNSDMIRENLFGPADSSVVFLCGPPPMVQKAALPALRDWGYVEDQNMFGF
;
A
#
# COMPACT_ATOMS: atom_id res chain seq x y z
N MET A 1 -74.81 7.08 35.89
CA MET A 1 -73.57 6.42 36.38
C MET A 1 -72.41 7.16 35.71
N GLN A 2 -71.39 7.69 36.42
CA GLN A 2 -70.35 6.97 37.19
C GLN A 2 -69.56 5.98 36.30
N LYS A 3 -68.22 6.03 36.19
CA LYS A 3 -67.20 6.91 36.82
C LYS A 3 -66.01 7.08 35.87
N THR A 4 -65.41 8.27 35.85
CA THR A 4 -63.96 8.47 35.60
C THR A 4 -63.27 8.75 36.94
N SER A 5 -61.98 8.47 37.05
CA SER A 5 -61.21 8.55 38.31
C SER A 5 -60.06 9.55 38.24
N ASN A 6 -59.88 10.30 39.32
CA ASN A 6 -58.93 11.42 39.41
C ASN A 6 -57.46 10.96 39.51
N VAL A 7 -56.56 11.82 39.05
CA VAL A 7 -55.20 11.98 39.59
C VAL A 7 -55.06 13.46 39.98
N GLN A 8 -54.42 13.76 41.12
CA GLN A 8 -54.24 15.14 41.60
C GLN A 8 -52.95 15.76 41.05
N LEU A 9 -53.00 17.03 40.71
CA LEU A 9 -51.83 17.88 40.47
C LEU A 9 -51.52 18.66 41.76
N ASN A 10 -50.27 18.56 42.23
CA ASN A 10 -49.73 19.47 43.25
C ASN A 10 -48.93 20.58 42.54
N PRO A 11 -49.07 21.86 42.92
CA PRO A 11 -48.28 22.94 42.34
C PRO A 11 -46.83 22.89 42.83
N HIS A 12 -45.89 23.22 41.95
CA HIS A 12 -44.47 23.35 42.27
C HIS A 12 -44.23 24.61 43.12
N PRO A 13 -43.40 24.59 44.18
CA PRO A 13 -42.97 25.80 44.87
C PRO A 13 -42.10 26.65 43.93
N GLY A 14 -42.41 27.94 43.78
CA GLY A 14 -41.53 28.88 43.06
C GLY A 14 -40.27 29.20 43.85
N SER A 15 -39.29 29.81 43.19
CA SER A 15 -38.03 30.24 43.81
C SER A 15 -38.24 31.19 44.99
N THR A 16 -37.32 31.09 45.95
CA THR A 16 -37.32 31.83 47.20
C THR A 16 -36.93 33.30 47.00
N ALA A 17 -37.28 34.14 47.98
CA ALA A 17 -36.87 35.54 47.99
C ALA A 17 -35.34 35.74 48.05
N GLU A 18 -34.58 34.72 48.50
CA GLU A 18 -33.12 34.76 48.56
C GLU A 18 -32.49 34.41 47.20
N GLU A 19 -33.11 33.52 46.42
CA GLU A 19 -32.74 33.31 45.01
C GLU A 19 -33.05 34.54 44.15
N ILE A 20 -34.19 35.22 44.40
CA ILE A 20 -34.55 36.49 43.72
C ILE A 20 -33.62 37.64 44.14
N ALA A 21 -33.18 37.69 45.40
CA ALA A 21 -32.25 38.72 45.88
C ALA A 21 -30.81 38.55 45.37
N ASN A 22 -30.45 37.33 44.93
CA ASN A 22 -29.17 37.02 44.26
C ASN A 22 -29.32 36.83 42.74
N GLU A 23 -30.47 37.21 42.17
CA GLU A 23 -30.70 37.15 40.74
C GLU A 23 -29.78 38.15 40.00
N PRO A 24 -29.07 37.76 38.92
CA PRO A 24 -28.14 38.66 38.22
C PRO A 24 -28.83 39.92 37.69
N ASP A 25 -28.08 41.02 37.56
CA ASP A 25 -28.60 42.23 36.92
C ASP A 25 -28.74 42.02 35.40
N TRP A 26 -29.90 41.51 34.98
CA TRP A 26 -30.29 41.30 33.59
C TRP A 26 -30.39 42.60 32.77
N VAL A 27 -30.36 43.78 33.40
CA VAL A 27 -30.24 45.07 32.69
C VAL A 27 -28.78 45.32 32.28
N GLY A 28 -27.84 44.61 32.91
CA GLY A 28 -26.38 44.65 32.74
C GLY A 28 -25.79 43.94 31.51
N ARG A 29 -26.50 43.95 30.36
CA ARG A 29 -26.09 43.62 28.97
C ARG A 29 -26.62 42.32 28.32
N HIS A 30 -26.84 42.48 27.00
CA HIS A 30 -27.03 41.51 25.91
C HIS A 30 -28.42 40.91 25.67
N HIS A 31 -28.85 41.07 24.42
CA HIS A 31 -30.22 40.94 23.93
C HIS A 31 -30.54 39.54 23.39
N HIS A 32 -31.84 39.23 23.32
CA HIS A 32 -32.33 38.16 22.48
C HIS A 32 -32.60 38.62 21.04
N ARG A 33 -32.11 37.81 20.08
CA ARG A 33 -32.56 37.60 18.68
C ARG A 33 -32.18 38.65 17.61
N ILE A 34 -31.57 38.10 16.55
CA ILE A 34 -31.42 38.60 15.17
C ILE A 34 -30.46 39.79 14.99
N GLY A 35 -29.26 39.50 14.49
CA GLY A 35 -28.35 40.44 13.83
C GLY A 35 -27.30 41.13 14.71
N PHE A 36 -26.07 41.19 14.20
CA PHE A 36 -24.90 41.96 14.67
C PHE A 36 -24.16 41.48 15.93
N ARG A 37 -22.88 41.89 16.03
CA ARG A 37 -21.80 41.32 16.86
C ARG A 37 -22.06 41.28 18.36
N ASN A 38 -21.47 40.28 19.04
CA ASN A 38 -21.41 40.20 20.50
C ASN A 38 -20.02 40.66 21.04
N SER A 39 -19.85 40.65 22.36
CA SER A 39 -18.74 41.30 23.06
C SER A 39 -17.35 40.64 22.92
N ASP A 40 -17.27 39.44 22.31
CA ASP A 40 -16.01 38.70 22.13
C ASP A 40 -15.39 38.95 20.74
N ASP A 41 -15.81 40.06 20.11
CA ASP A 41 -15.65 40.41 18.68
C ASP A 41 -16.08 39.32 17.68
N ARG A 42 -16.98 38.42 18.10
CA ARG A 42 -17.55 37.36 17.26
C ARG A 42 -18.86 37.81 16.62
N THR A 43 -19.11 37.32 15.40
CA THR A 43 -20.21 37.77 14.53
C THR A 43 -21.32 36.73 14.45
N PRO A 44 -22.54 37.02 14.96
CA PRO A 44 -23.72 36.22 14.69
C PRO A 44 -24.41 36.70 13.40
N GLY A 45 -24.46 35.83 12.39
CA GLY A 45 -25.41 35.97 11.27
C GLY A 45 -24.96 36.84 10.10
N LEU A 46 -23.69 36.75 9.69
CA LEU A 46 -23.31 36.84 8.29
C LEU A 46 -22.21 35.81 8.03
N THR A 47 -22.33 35.14 6.88
CA THR A 47 -21.45 34.13 6.25
C THR A 47 -21.03 32.94 7.13
N HIS A 48 -21.20 31.71 6.62
CA HIS A 48 -20.18 30.69 6.87
C HIS A 48 -18.82 31.28 6.40
N HIS A 49 -17.67 30.87 6.96
CA HIS A 49 -16.42 31.07 6.20
C HIS A 49 -16.54 30.39 4.82
N ILE A 50 -17.18 29.21 4.83
CA ILE A 50 -17.64 28.40 3.70
C ILE A 50 -18.85 28.98 2.93
N ASP A 51 -19.09 30.30 2.90
CA ASP A 51 -20.20 30.96 2.15
C ASP A 51 -19.68 32.06 1.21
N ASP A 52 -18.60 32.75 1.62
CA ASP A 52 -17.75 33.47 0.67
C ASP A 52 -16.81 32.47 -0.03
N GLU A 53 -16.32 31.46 0.70
CA GLU A 53 -15.52 30.36 0.13
C GLU A 53 -16.36 29.33 -0.65
N GLU A 54 -17.69 29.14 -0.45
CA GLU A 54 -18.45 28.16 -1.26
C GLU A 54 -18.53 28.53 -2.75
N PRO A 55 -18.85 29.79 -3.12
CA PRO A 55 -18.76 30.28 -4.49
C PRO A 55 -17.33 30.16 -5.02
N GLU A 56 -16.33 30.64 -4.28
CA GLU A 56 -14.93 30.59 -4.74
C GLU A 56 -14.43 29.15 -4.92
N TYR A 57 -14.76 28.21 -4.03
CA TYR A 57 -14.45 26.77 -4.14
C TYR A 57 -15.17 26.09 -5.31
N LYS A 58 -16.44 26.44 -5.56
CA LYS A 58 -17.20 25.87 -6.69
C LYS A 58 -16.76 26.46 -8.03
N GLU A 59 -16.41 27.74 -8.07
CA GLU A 59 -15.81 28.39 -9.25
C GLU A 59 -14.38 27.86 -9.51
N GLU A 60 -13.58 27.64 -8.46
CA GLU A 60 -12.25 26.98 -8.52
C GLU A 60 -12.35 25.56 -9.07
N ILE A 61 -13.30 24.75 -8.57
CA ILE A 61 -13.55 23.38 -9.05
C ILE A 61 -14.00 23.38 -10.52
N GLU A 62 -14.97 24.21 -10.90
CA GLU A 62 -15.44 24.19 -12.30
C GLU A 62 -14.40 24.80 -13.27
N HIS A 63 -13.60 25.80 -12.88
CA HIS A 63 -12.48 26.30 -13.70
C HIS A 63 -11.44 25.20 -13.96
N ALA A 64 -11.04 24.44 -12.93
CA ALA A 64 -10.12 23.32 -13.11
C ALA A 64 -10.72 22.19 -13.99
N ARG A 65 -12.05 22.07 -14.04
CA ARG A 65 -12.75 21.14 -14.95
C ARG A 65 -12.79 21.68 -16.39
N GLU A 66 -13.00 22.98 -16.59
CA GLU A 66 -12.88 23.62 -17.90
C GLU A 66 -11.45 23.48 -18.47
N ASP A 67 -10.41 23.70 -17.67
CA ASP A 67 -9.01 23.51 -18.07
C ASP A 67 -8.70 22.06 -18.51
N LEU A 68 -9.25 21.07 -17.78
CA LEU A 68 -9.15 19.65 -18.14
C LEU A 68 -9.94 19.29 -19.40
N GLU A 69 -11.14 19.83 -19.58
CA GLU A 69 -11.91 19.63 -20.81
C GLU A 69 -11.21 20.27 -22.02
N ILE A 70 -10.63 21.46 -21.88
CA ILE A 70 -9.80 22.10 -22.91
C ILE A 70 -8.58 21.21 -23.22
N LEU A 71 -7.83 20.75 -22.21
CA LEU A 71 -6.68 19.86 -22.42
C LEU A 71 -7.07 18.55 -23.13
N SER A 72 -8.23 17.98 -22.79
CA SER A 72 -8.77 16.79 -23.46
C SER A 72 -9.16 17.07 -24.92
N GLN A 73 -9.73 18.24 -25.22
CA GLN A 73 -10.04 18.67 -26.59
C GLN A 73 -8.75 18.90 -27.40
N GLU A 74 -7.74 19.56 -26.84
CA GLU A 74 -6.46 19.81 -27.52
C GLU A 74 -5.68 18.51 -27.80
N ARG A 75 -5.75 17.53 -26.89
CA ARG A 75 -5.28 16.14 -27.09
C ARG A 75 -6.04 15.45 -28.24
N GLY A 76 -7.35 15.65 -28.34
CA GLY A 76 -8.19 15.14 -29.43
C GLY A 76 -7.89 15.77 -30.80
N GLU A 77 -7.57 17.07 -30.83
CA GLU A 77 -7.12 17.79 -32.04
C GLU A 77 -5.70 17.38 -32.48
N GLY A 78 -4.91 16.79 -31.58
CA GLY A 78 -3.51 16.40 -31.84
C GLY A 78 -2.55 17.59 -31.85
N LYS A 79 -2.80 18.59 -30.98
CA LYS A 79 -1.83 19.62 -30.63
C LYS A 79 -0.76 19.01 -29.70
N PRO A 80 0.54 19.29 -29.90
CA PRO A 80 1.60 18.68 -29.10
C PRO A 80 1.63 19.26 -27.68
N ILE A 81 0.97 18.58 -26.74
CA ILE A 81 0.94 18.93 -25.31
C ILE A 81 2.24 18.53 -24.62
N ASN A 82 2.74 19.36 -23.70
CA ASN A 82 3.96 19.11 -22.93
C ASN A 82 3.73 19.02 -21.40
N PHE A 83 4.76 18.57 -20.67
CA PHE A 83 4.69 18.33 -19.22
C PHE A 83 4.30 19.56 -18.37
N ARG A 84 4.55 20.78 -18.86
CA ARG A 84 4.16 22.01 -18.17
C ARG A 84 2.65 22.21 -18.23
N GLU A 85 2.10 22.23 -19.44
CA GLU A 85 0.66 22.37 -19.70
C GLU A 85 -0.17 21.29 -19.01
N LEU A 86 0.39 20.09 -18.82
CA LEU A 86 -0.23 19.03 -18.03
C LEU A 86 -0.28 19.34 -16.53
N ILE A 87 0.76 19.93 -15.94
CA ILE A 87 0.72 20.32 -14.50
C ILE A 87 -0.13 21.56 -14.33
N ASP A 88 0.12 22.58 -15.15
CA ASP A 88 -0.51 23.90 -15.10
C ASP A 88 -2.06 23.83 -15.31
N ARG A 89 -2.58 22.73 -15.86
CA ARG A 89 -4.03 22.47 -16.07
C ARG A 89 -4.59 21.21 -15.39
N GLN A 90 -3.81 20.51 -14.55
CA GLN A 90 -4.28 19.30 -13.85
C GLN A 90 -4.00 19.39 -12.35
N GLU A 91 -4.70 20.31 -11.69
CA GLU A 91 -4.55 20.56 -10.25
C GLU A 91 -4.87 19.33 -9.40
N ASP A 92 -4.05 19.15 -8.36
CA ASP A 92 -4.39 18.29 -7.22
C ASP A 92 -4.67 19.15 -6.01
N PHE A 93 -5.97 19.31 -5.73
CA PHE A 93 -6.52 20.17 -4.69
C PHE A 93 -6.00 19.88 -3.26
N HIS A 94 -5.23 18.81 -3.02
CA HIS A 94 -4.71 18.43 -1.70
C HIS A 94 -3.92 19.52 -0.95
N LEU A 95 -3.25 20.46 -1.64
CA LEU A 95 -2.56 21.57 -0.97
C LEU A 95 -3.49 22.67 -0.45
N ARG A 96 -4.69 22.81 -1.04
CA ARG A 96 -5.74 23.75 -0.62
C ARG A 96 -6.74 23.11 0.34
N HIS A 97 -7.14 21.88 0.03
CA HIS A 97 -8.19 21.11 0.69
C HIS A 97 -7.65 19.77 1.24
N PRO A 98 -6.61 19.78 2.11
CA PRO A 98 -6.03 18.55 2.67
C PRO A 98 -7.03 17.76 3.52
N ASP A 99 -8.02 18.44 4.11
CA ASP A 99 -9.12 17.82 4.88
C ASP A 99 -10.11 17.03 4.01
N ASN A 100 -9.98 17.05 2.69
CA ASN A 100 -10.71 16.20 1.74
C ASN A 100 -9.79 15.13 1.13
N ARG A 101 -8.85 14.53 1.88
CA ARG A 101 -7.90 13.53 1.35
C ARG A 101 -7.71 12.29 2.23
N SER A 102 -7.30 11.19 1.60
CA SER A 102 -6.70 10.04 2.29
C SER A 102 -5.36 10.43 2.93
N LEU A 103 -5.00 9.75 4.02
CA LEU A 103 -3.61 9.71 4.48
C LEU A 103 -2.72 9.11 3.38
N GLY A 104 -1.47 9.57 3.32
CA GLY A 104 -0.49 9.08 2.33
C GLY A 104 -0.75 9.51 0.88
N TRP A 105 -1.56 10.55 0.66
CA TRP A 105 -1.87 11.04 -0.69
C TRP A 105 -0.61 11.44 -1.50
N ARG A 106 -0.73 11.40 -2.83
CA ARG A 106 0.32 11.75 -3.79
C ARG A 106 -0.26 12.48 -5.00
N TYR A 107 0.46 13.52 -5.44
CA TYR A 107 0.20 14.13 -6.73
C TYR A 107 0.68 13.19 -7.84
N VAL A 108 -0.21 12.91 -8.80
CA VAL A 108 0.04 12.06 -9.97
C VAL A 108 -0.43 12.80 -11.22
N LEU A 109 0.37 12.73 -12.28
CA LEU A 109 0.04 13.32 -13.58
C LEU A 109 -0.57 12.26 -14.51
N ASP A 110 -1.77 12.51 -15.05
CA ASP A 110 -2.54 11.60 -15.92
C ASP A 110 -1.99 11.57 -17.36
N THR A 111 -0.77 11.07 -17.44
CA THR A 111 0.04 11.01 -18.64
C THR A 111 1.05 9.86 -18.50
N THR A 112 1.77 9.55 -19.57
CA THR A 112 2.93 8.64 -19.51
C THR A 112 4.14 9.31 -20.18
N GLU A 113 5.35 8.95 -19.76
CA GLU A 113 6.56 9.52 -20.36
C GLU A 113 6.69 9.14 -21.86
N ASP A 114 6.25 7.94 -22.23
CA ASP A 114 6.24 7.48 -23.63
C ASP A 114 5.20 8.23 -24.46
N TRP A 115 4.03 8.55 -23.89
CA TRP A 115 3.00 9.28 -24.62
C TRP A 115 3.48 10.68 -25.01
N VAL A 116 3.87 11.51 -24.03
CA VAL A 116 4.34 12.89 -24.27
C VAL A 116 5.57 12.92 -25.18
N LYS A 117 6.45 11.93 -25.11
CA LYS A 117 7.71 11.94 -25.86
C LYS A 117 7.67 11.29 -27.22
N ASN A 118 6.99 10.15 -27.35
CA ASN A 118 7.16 9.23 -28.47
C ASN A 118 5.85 8.93 -29.23
N GLN A 119 4.68 9.20 -28.63
CA GLN A 119 3.36 8.95 -29.26
C GLN A 119 2.69 10.25 -29.73
N GLU A 120 2.92 11.37 -29.04
CA GLU A 120 2.52 12.69 -29.52
C GLU A 120 3.18 13.04 -30.87
N LYS A 121 2.51 13.88 -31.66
CA LYS A 121 2.87 14.21 -33.06
C LYS A 121 4.02 15.22 -33.18
N TRP A 122 5.01 15.13 -32.30
CA TRP A 122 6.29 15.80 -32.48
C TRP A 122 6.91 15.36 -33.82
N PRO A 123 7.51 16.29 -34.60
CA PRO A 123 8.15 15.95 -35.88
C PRO A 123 9.20 14.83 -35.80
N ALA A 124 9.79 14.61 -34.61
CA ALA A 124 10.75 13.55 -34.33
C ALA A 124 10.16 12.11 -34.37
N ASN A 125 8.85 11.94 -34.14
CA ASN A 125 8.25 10.64 -33.81
C ASN A 125 7.69 9.87 -35.02
N SER A 126 7.84 10.40 -36.22
CA SER A 126 7.10 9.95 -37.42
C SER A 126 7.61 8.63 -38.05
N SER A 127 8.16 7.69 -37.25
CA SER A 127 8.64 6.40 -37.75
C SER A 127 8.57 5.27 -36.72
N VAL A 128 8.04 4.11 -37.16
CA VAL A 128 8.03 2.80 -36.49
C VAL A 128 7.02 2.63 -35.33
N LYS A 129 5.87 2.04 -35.67
CA LYS A 129 5.23 0.90 -34.95
C LYS A 129 4.21 0.24 -35.87
N GLY A 130 3.94 -1.05 -35.68
CA GLY A 130 2.97 -1.80 -36.50
C GLY A 130 2.67 -3.19 -35.95
N ASN A 131 1.37 -3.45 -35.76
CA ASN A 131 0.69 -4.70 -35.40
C ASN A 131 0.92 -5.29 -33.99
N GLU A 132 -0.20 -5.70 -33.39
CA GLU A 132 -0.34 -6.25 -32.04
C GLU A 132 0.01 -7.75 -31.90
N THR A 133 -0.03 -8.27 -30.67
CA THR A 133 0.23 -9.69 -30.32
C THR A 133 -0.98 -10.64 -30.48
N SER A 134 -0.82 -11.85 -29.92
CA SER A 134 -1.73 -13.01 -29.92
C SER A 134 -2.89 -12.91 -28.90
N ALA A 135 -3.32 -14.04 -28.33
CA ALA A 135 -4.39 -14.17 -27.32
C ALA A 135 -4.17 -15.41 -26.41
N ASP A 136 -5.03 -15.54 -25.39
CA ASP A 136 -5.36 -16.74 -24.57
C ASP A 136 -4.21 -17.30 -23.71
N GLU A 137 -4.32 -17.96 -22.55
CA GLU A 137 -5.41 -18.46 -21.68
C GLU A 137 -4.80 -18.64 -20.24
N GLY A 138 -5.41 -19.17 -19.16
CA GLY A 138 -6.60 -20.00 -18.97
C GLY A 138 -6.29 -21.32 -18.22
N ALA A 139 -6.63 -21.39 -16.92
CA ALA A 139 -6.69 -22.54 -15.99
C ALA A 139 -5.44 -23.08 -15.18
N ASP A 140 -5.35 -22.80 -13.86
CA ASP A 140 -5.90 -23.60 -12.71
C ASP A 140 -5.14 -24.90 -12.24
N LYS A 141 -5.74 -25.66 -11.29
CA LYS A 141 -5.67 -27.13 -11.06
C LYS A 141 -4.51 -27.89 -10.40
N GLU A 142 -4.70 -29.02 -9.69
CA GLU A 142 -5.80 -29.57 -8.84
C GLU A 142 -5.23 -30.84 -8.10
N GLY A 143 -5.44 -31.09 -6.79
CA GLY A 143 -5.34 -32.45 -6.22
C GLY A 143 -5.78 -32.75 -4.76
N GLN A 144 -6.51 -33.86 -4.58
CA GLN A 144 -7.31 -34.30 -3.39
C GLN A 144 -6.56 -35.21 -2.35
N LYS A 145 -6.81 -35.36 -1.02
CA LYS A 145 -7.93 -34.97 -0.09
C LYS A 145 -7.67 -35.39 1.42
N GLU A 146 -8.08 -34.60 2.47
CA GLU A 146 -9.14 -34.87 3.51
C GLU A 146 -8.90 -35.97 4.63
N GLN A 147 -9.65 -36.27 5.74
CA GLN A 147 -10.98 -35.90 6.33
C GLN A 147 -11.33 -36.49 7.76
N SER A 148 -12.02 -35.73 8.64
CA SER A 148 -13.27 -36.09 9.41
C SER A 148 -13.29 -37.02 10.68
N LYS A 149 -14.35 -37.07 11.55
CA LYS A 149 -15.77 -36.64 11.40
C LYS A 149 -16.64 -36.32 12.69
N HIS A 150 -17.07 -35.04 12.84
CA HIS A 150 -18.44 -34.47 13.14
C HIS A 150 -18.98 -34.05 14.55
N GLN A 151 -19.56 -32.81 14.56
CA GLN A 151 -20.87 -32.36 15.12
C GLN A 151 -21.13 -32.37 16.66
N LYS A 152 -22.17 -31.72 17.28
CA LYS A 152 -23.18 -30.70 16.85
C LYS A 152 -23.67 -29.78 18.04
N ASP A 153 -24.54 -28.83 17.69
CA ASP A 153 -25.48 -27.88 18.37
C ASP A 153 -25.87 -28.00 19.88
N GLN A 154 -26.51 -27.04 20.60
CA GLN A 154 -26.62 -25.53 20.66
C GLN A 154 -27.65 -25.10 21.79
N SER A 155 -27.83 -23.79 22.06
CA SER A 155 -29.01 -23.03 22.65
C SER A 155 -29.28 -22.79 24.17
N ASN A 156 -29.20 -21.50 24.54
CA ASN A 156 -30.18 -20.58 25.20
C ASN A 156 -30.84 -20.75 26.62
N GLU A 157 -30.44 -19.82 27.52
CA GLU A 157 -31.21 -18.76 28.25
C GLU A 157 -32.36 -18.98 29.30
N ARG A 158 -32.03 -18.58 30.57
CA ARG A 158 -32.73 -17.71 31.57
C ARG A 158 -34.07 -18.06 32.32
N GLN A 159 -33.95 -18.10 33.67
CA GLN A 159 -34.80 -17.48 34.74
C GLN A 159 -36.26 -17.98 34.99
N THR A 160 -36.91 -17.92 36.17
CA THR A 160 -36.64 -17.25 37.48
C THR A 160 -37.34 -17.90 38.72
N GLN A 161 -36.80 -17.62 39.93
CA GLN A 161 -37.43 -17.51 41.30
C GLN A 161 -37.94 -18.73 42.15
N LYS A 162 -37.54 -18.65 43.44
CA LYS A 162 -38.20 -19.05 44.73
C LYS A 162 -38.28 -20.54 45.17
N GLY A 163 -37.80 -20.76 46.40
CA GLY A 163 -37.97 -21.96 47.26
C GLY A 163 -37.10 -21.80 48.53
N SER A 164 -37.52 -22.35 49.68
CA SER A 164 -36.76 -22.30 50.96
C SER A 164 -36.16 -23.66 51.34
N GLU A 165 -35.23 -23.66 52.32
CA GLU A 165 -34.78 -24.77 53.19
C GLU A 165 -34.47 -26.15 52.52
N ASP A 166 -33.29 -26.75 52.68
CA ASP A 166 -32.69 -27.09 53.98
C ASP A 166 -31.18 -27.47 53.86
N ARG A 167 -30.50 -27.79 54.97
CA ARG A 167 -29.05 -28.12 54.99
C ARG A 167 -28.76 -29.61 54.73
N ALA A 168 -28.05 -29.89 53.63
CA ALA A 168 -27.42 -31.18 53.32
C ALA A 168 -25.99 -30.97 52.72
N PRO A 169 -25.08 -31.96 52.71
CA PRO A 169 -23.65 -31.71 52.53
C PRO A 169 -23.22 -31.35 51.09
N LYS A 170 -22.23 -30.46 50.98
CA LYS A 170 -21.58 -30.09 49.71
C LYS A 170 -20.96 -31.33 49.04
N LYS A 171 -21.32 -31.60 47.78
CA LYS A 171 -20.56 -32.50 46.91
C LYS A 171 -19.38 -31.73 46.30
N THR A 172 -18.18 -32.28 46.40
CA THR A 172 -16.97 -31.72 45.79
C THR A 172 -16.94 -32.04 44.30
N TYR A 173 -16.83 -31.01 43.45
CA TYR A 173 -16.46 -31.18 42.05
C TYR A 173 -14.94 -31.38 41.91
N SER A 174 -14.46 -31.87 40.77
CA SER A 174 -13.03 -31.79 40.43
C SER A 174 -12.64 -30.34 40.13
N PRO A 175 -11.38 -29.91 40.38
CA PRO A 175 -10.96 -28.52 40.20
C PRO A 175 -11.26 -27.95 38.80
N GLU A 176 -10.97 -28.72 37.75
CA GLU A 176 -11.28 -28.39 36.35
C GLU A 176 -12.77 -28.01 36.15
N LYS A 177 -13.68 -28.76 36.77
CA LYS A 177 -15.13 -28.53 36.68
C LYS A 177 -15.60 -27.35 37.52
N GLN A 178 -14.80 -26.91 38.50
CA GLN A 178 -15.05 -25.65 39.22
C GLN A 178 -14.59 -24.45 38.38
N VAL A 179 -13.39 -24.51 37.80
CA VAL A 179 -12.87 -23.47 36.89
C VAL A 179 -13.80 -23.27 35.69
N LEU A 180 -14.20 -24.33 35.00
CA LEU A 180 -15.13 -24.24 33.87
C LEU A 180 -16.51 -23.68 34.29
N LEU A 181 -17.01 -24.03 35.49
CA LEU A 181 -18.27 -23.49 36.01
C LEU A 181 -18.17 -21.99 36.30
N GLU A 182 -17.05 -21.52 36.86
CA GLU A 182 -16.80 -20.09 37.07
C GLU A 182 -16.65 -19.33 35.74
N VAL A 183 -15.93 -19.88 34.76
CA VAL A 183 -15.80 -19.29 33.42
C VAL A 183 -17.17 -19.17 32.74
N LEU A 184 -17.98 -20.22 32.74
CA LEU A 184 -19.33 -20.19 32.16
C LEU A 184 -20.30 -19.25 32.90
N GLN A 185 -20.12 -19.06 34.21
CA GLN A 185 -20.89 -18.06 34.96
C GLN A 185 -20.48 -16.63 34.57
N ARG A 186 -19.18 -16.34 34.50
CA ARG A 186 -18.64 -15.04 34.07
C ARG A 186 -19.01 -14.72 32.62
N GLU A 187 -18.88 -15.68 31.69
CA GLU A 187 -19.25 -15.47 30.28
C GLU A 187 -20.76 -15.25 30.15
N LYS A 188 -21.61 -16.04 30.83
CA LYS A 188 -23.06 -15.82 30.84
C LYS A 188 -23.43 -14.41 31.27
N ASP A 189 -22.79 -13.90 32.31
CA ASP A 189 -23.09 -12.56 32.83
C ASP A 189 -22.54 -11.47 31.90
N TYR A 190 -21.34 -11.65 31.32
CA TYR A 190 -20.77 -10.79 30.27
C TYR A 190 -21.66 -10.72 29.01
N ILE A 191 -22.07 -11.86 28.44
CA ILE A 191 -22.99 -11.94 27.30
C ILE A 191 -24.33 -11.25 27.62
N SER A 192 -24.79 -11.35 28.87
CA SER A 192 -26.01 -10.67 29.31
C SER A 192 -25.89 -9.14 29.44
N SER A 193 -24.66 -8.61 29.36
CA SER A 193 -24.30 -7.18 29.54
C SER A 193 -23.81 -6.47 28.26
N LEU A 194 -23.73 -7.18 27.13
CA LEU A 194 -23.29 -6.61 25.85
C LEU A 194 -24.14 -5.38 25.46
N LYS A 195 -23.48 -4.30 25.06
CA LYS A 195 -24.14 -3.02 24.77
C LYS A 195 -24.69 -2.97 23.34
N VAL A 196 -25.78 -2.24 23.16
CA VAL A 196 -26.30 -1.90 21.82
C VAL A 196 -25.52 -0.70 21.28
N SER A 197 -25.25 -0.68 19.98
CA SER A 197 -24.76 0.48 19.25
C SER A 197 -25.93 1.34 18.74
N ASP A 198 -25.97 2.60 19.18
CA ASP A 198 -26.81 3.66 18.58
C ASP A 198 -26.44 3.96 17.12
N GLY A 199 -25.22 3.59 16.71
CA GLY A 199 -24.71 3.78 15.36
C GLY A 199 -23.81 4.99 15.20
N ASN A 200 -23.56 5.77 16.26
CA ASN A 200 -22.70 6.95 16.23
C ASN A 200 -21.55 6.75 17.23
N LYS A 201 -20.68 5.78 16.94
CA LYS A 201 -19.48 5.45 17.71
C LYS A 201 -18.23 5.99 17.02
N SER A 202 -17.09 5.84 17.67
CA SER A 202 -15.77 6.18 17.11
C SER A 202 -14.83 4.98 17.17
N ALA A 203 -13.85 4.95 16.29
CA ALA A 203 -12.83 3.93 16.27
C ALA A 203 -11.93 4.03 17.52
N PRO A 204 -11.60 2.89 18.19
CA PRO A 204 -10.65 2.87 19.30
C PRO A 204 -9.19 3.03 18.84
N GLN A 205 -8.96 2.96 17.52
CA GLN A 205 -7.69 3.17 16.84
C GLN A 205 -7.96 4.18 15.72
N ILE A 206 -7.36 5.36 15.82
CA ILE A 206 -7.43 6.46 14.83
C ILE A 206 -6.00 6.77 14.30
N GLU A 207 -4.98 6.32 15.03
CA GLU A 207 -3.58 6.33 14.59
C GLU A 207 -3.34 5.24 13.54
N ASP A 208 -3.47 5.62 12.28
CA ASP A 208 -2.92 4.86 11.15
C ASP A 208 -1.39 4.87 11.24
N ARG A 209 -0.76 3.68 11.36
CA ARG A 209 0.69 3.54 11.45
C ARG A 209 1.36 3.43 10.08
N ALA A 210 0.63 3.68 8.99
CA ALA A 210 1.07 3.52 7.61
C ALA A 210 2.55 3.88 7.40
N ALA A 211 3.31 2.89 6.92
CA ALA A 211 4.56 3.15 6.26
C ALA A 211 4.27 4.12 5.10
N ARG A 212 4.73 5.37 5.21
CA ARG A 212 4.56 6.43 4.19
C ARG A 212 5.47 6.21 2.97
N VAL A 213 5.69 4.94 2.63
CA VAL A 213 6.73 4.41 1.76
C VAL A 213 6.04 3.64 0.65
N ILE A 214 6.48 3.89 -0.58
CA ILE A 214 5.97 3.18 -1.76
C ILE A 214 6.87 1.96 -1.99
N ASP A 215 6.24 0.79 -2.05
CA ASP A 215 6.88 -0.50 -2.27
C ASP A 215 7.62 -0.50 -3.62
N GLU A 216 8.83 -1.08 -3.67
CA GLU A 216 9.59 -1.21 -4.94
C GLU A 216 8.79 -1.98 -6.00
N GLN A 217 7.91 -2.87 -5.58
CA GLN A 217 7.02 -3.65 -6.43
C GLN A 217 6.02 -2.79 -7.19
N ASP A 218 5.56 -1.67 -6.61
CA ASP A 218 4.53 -0.82 -7.21
C ASP A 218 5.11 0.27 -8.14
N GLN A 219 6.42 0.59 -8.04
CA GLN A 219 7.09 1.67 -8.81
C GLN A 219 6.77 1.68 -10.31
N PHE A 220 6.59 0.51 -10.92
CA PHE A 220 6.38 0.31 -12.36
C PHE A 220 4.96 -0.17 -12.70
N THR A 221 4.00 0.21 -11.85
CA THR A 221 2.58 -0.12 -11.99
C THR A 221 1.73 1.15 -11.97
N PRO A 222 0.44 1.10 -12.39
CA PRO A 222 -0.48 2.22 -12.18
C PRO A 222 -0.71 2.59 -10.71
N ASP A 223 -0.41 1.68 -9.78
CA ASP A 223 -0.51 1.90 -8.33
C ASP A 223 0.74 2.56 -7.73
N ASN A 224 1.71 3.03 -8.55
CA ASN A 224 3.01 3.59 -8.12
C ASN A 224 2.97 4.82 -7.19
N TRP A 225 1.78 5.28 -6.83
CA TRP A 225 1.48 6.43 -5.98
C TRP A 225 0.91 6.04 -4.60
N LEU A 226 0.74 4.74 -4.34
CA LEU A 226 0.12 4.22 -3.11
C LEU A 226 1.16 3.76 -2.09
N PRO A 227 1.23 4.39 -0.89
CA PRO A 227 1.95 3.82 0.24
C PRO A 227 1.19 2.61 0.79
N ARG A 228 1.91 1.49 0.99
CA ARG A 228 1.35 0.19 1.39
C ARG A 228 2.26 -0.42 2.47
N SER A 229 1.67 -1.09 3.46
CA SER A 229 2.45 -1.68 4.54
C SER A 229 3.24 -2.91 4.09
N SER A 230 4.50 -3.00 4.50
CA SER A 230 5.32 -4.21 4.34
C SER A 230 4.86 -5.39 5.21
N ASP A 231 3.94 -5.16 6.15
CA ASP A 231 3.27 -6.22 6.93
C ASP A 231 2.15 -6.93 6.16
N LEU A 232 1.80 -6.45 4.95
CA LEU A 232 0.84 -7.10 4.05
C LEU A 232 1.55 -8.09 3.12
N ILE A 233 1.17 -9.37 3.24
CA ILE A 233 1.69 -10.46 2.43
C ILE A 233 1.01 -10.39 1.06
N ARG A 234 1.75 -9.95 0.04
CA ARG A 234 1.27 -9.93 -1.36
C ARG A 234 1.00 -11.36 -1.86
N LEU A 235 -0.16 -11.56 -2.46
CA LEU A 235 -0.66 -12.86 -2.94
C LEU A 235 -0.78 -12.95 -4.45
N THR A 236 -0.53 -11.84 -5.16
CA THR A 236 -0.68 -11.68 -6.62
C THR A 236 0.53 -10.97 -7.23
N GLY A 237 1.69 -11.07 -6.59
CA GLY A 237 2.89 -10.36 -7.00
C GLY A 237 2.76 -8.84 -6.91
N LYS A 238 3.26 -8.12 -7.92
CA LYS A 238 3.15 -6.67 -8.02
C LYS A 238 1.70 -6.22 -8.15
N HIS A 239 0.98 -6.73 -9.16
CA HIS A 239 -0.24 -6.08 -9.65
C HIS A 239 -1.21 -7.07 -10.33
N PRO A 240 -2.54 -6.94 -10.12
CA PRO A 240 -3.21 -6.02 -9.18
C PRO A 240 -3.00 -6.45 -7.73
N LEU A 241 -2.96 -5.50 -6.78
CA LEU A 241 -2.70 -5.87 -5.37
C LEU A 241 -3.85 -6.70 -4.77
N ASN A 242 -3.50 -7.87 -4.29
CA ASN A 242 -4.29 -8.66 -3.36
C ASN A 242 -3.37 -9.12 -2.23
N ALA A 243 -3.71 -8.83 -0.98
CA ALA A 243 -2.84 -9.07 0.16
C ALA A 243 -3.59 -9.27 1.48
N GLU A 244 -3.00 -10.04 2.38
CA GLU A 244 -3.47 -10.25 3.75
C GLU A 244 -2.37 -9.93 4.77
N ALA A 245 -2.73 -9.41 5.94
CA ALA A 245 -1.78 -9.23 7.04
C ALA A 245 -1.34 -10.60 7.62
N HIS A 246 -0.14 -10.66 8.21
CA HIS A 246 0.26 -11.84 8.98
C HIS A 246 -0.76 -12.13 10.07
N LEU A 247 -1.28 -13.37 10.11
CA LEU A 247 -2.38 -13.79 10.98
C LEU A 247 -2.16 -13.41 12.46
N SER A 248 -0.93 -13.54 12.96
CA SER A 248 -0.54 -13.17 14.32
C SER A 248 -0.58 -11.65 14.57
N GLN A 249 -0.17 -10.83 13.59
CA GLN A 249 -0.23 -9.36 13.68
C GLN A 249 -1.69 -8.88 13.62
N LEU A 250 -2.46 -9.41 12.67
CA LEU A 250 -3.90 -9.14 12.50
C LEU A 250 -4.68 -9.36 13.81
N PHE A 251 -4.43 -10.48 14.50
CA PHE A 251 -5.06 -10.79 15.78
C PHE A 251 -4.51 -9.95 16.95
N ALA A 252 -3.20 -9.66 16.96
CA ALA A 252 -2.57 -8.83 17.99
C ALA A 252 -3.01 -7.36 17.93
N ALA A 253 -3.43 -6.86 16.77
CA ALA A 253 -4.03 -5.53 16.63
C ALA A 253 -5.39 -5.41 17.34
N GLY A 254 -6.07 -6.54 17.56
CA GLY A 254 -7.28 -6.67 18.37
C GLY A 254 -8.56 -6.81 17.56
N LEU A 255 -9.68 -6.47 18.19
CA LEU A 255 -11.03 -6.64 17.62
C LEU A 255 -11.39 -5.62 16.52
N ILE A 256 -10.57 -4.60 16.34
CA ILE A 256 -10.64 -3.64 15.23
C ILE A 256 -9.28 -3.71 14.54
N THR A 257 -9.31 -3.82 13.21
CA THR A 257 -8.13 -3.93 12.36
C THR A 257 -7.69 -2.51 11.94
N PRO A 258 -6.42 -2.13 12.16
CA PRO A 258 -5.83 -0.92 11.59
C PRO A 258 -5.92 -0.91 10.05
N ASN A 259 -5.95 0.27 9.45
CA ASN A 259 -6.16 0.42 7.99
C ASN A 259 -5.02 -0.23 7.19
N GLU A 260 -3.79 -0.08 7.68
CA GLU A 260 -2.54 -0.59 7.16
C GLU A 260 -2.38 -2.11 7.28
N LEU A 261 -3.22 -2.78 8.08
CA LEU A 261 -3.32 -4.25 8.20
C LEU A 261 -4.63 -4.82 7.64
N HIS A 262 -5.54 -3.97 7.14
CA HIS A 262 -6.80 -4.43 6.55
C HIS A 262 -6.53 -5.09 5.20
N TYR A 263 -7.03 -6.31 4.99
CA TYR A 263 -6.80 -7.06 3.75
C TYR A 263 -7.22 -6.25 2.51
N VAL A 264 -6.42 -6.34 1.44
CA VAL A 264 -6.66 -5.66 0.16
C VAL A 264 -7.08 -6.69 -0.88
N ARG A 265 -8.15 -6.41 -1.63
CA ARG A 265 -8.53 -7.16 -2.83
C ARG A 265 -8.82 -6.15 -3.95
N ASN A 266 -7.99 -6.15 -4.98
CA ASN A 266 -8.20 -5.39 -6.21
C ASN A 266 -8.32 -6.35 -7.40
N HIS A 267 -9.26 -6.10 -8.30
CA HIS A 267 -9.37 -6.81 -9.58
C HIS A 267 -8.49 -6.19 -10.68
N GLY A 268 -8.14 -4.91 -10.55
CA GLY A 268 -7.26 -4.16 -11.45
C GLY A 268 -6.52 -3.06 -10.70
N SER A 269 -6.13 -1.99 -11.39
CA SER A 269 -5.49 -0.83 -10.76
C SER A 269 -6.45 -0.01 -9.91
N VAL A 270 -5.91 0.70 -8.92
CA VAL A 270 -6.68 1.58 -8.05
C VAL A 270 -6.96 2.92 -8.76
N PRO A 271 -8.23 3.31 -8.97
CA PRO A 271 -8.55 4.60 -9.57
C PRO A 271 -8.10 5.77 -8.69
N ARG A 272 -7.29 6.69 -9.23
CA ARG A 272 -6.97 7.96 -8.56
C ARG A 272 -8.09 8.98 -8.79
N ILE A 273 -9.11 8.88 -7.96
CA ILE A 273 -10.28 9.77 -7.95
C ILE A 273 -10.02 10.97 -7.02
N LEU A 274 -10.38 12.18 -7.44
CA LEU A 274 -10.36 13.39 -6.59
C LEU A 274 -11.72 13.58 -5.90
N TRP A 275 -11.74 14.05 -4.66
CA TRP A 275 -12.98 14.29 -3.90
C TRP A 275 -13.90 15.29 -4.61
N GLU A 276 -13.28 16.33 -5.14
CA GLU A 276 -13.90 17.50 -5.78
C GLU A 276 -14.59 17.16 -7.11
N PHE A 277 -14.06 16.17 -7.83
CA PHE A 277 -14.57 15.76 -9.16
C PHE A 277 -15.44 14.51 -9.13
N HIS A 278 -15.48 13.77 -8.01
CA HIS A 278 -16.29 12.56 -7.94
C HIS A 278 -17.78 12.88 -7.78
N LYS A 279 -18.59 12.23 -8.63
CA LYS A 279 -20.04 12.30 -8.59
C LYS A 279 -20.59 10.87 -8.61
N LEU A 280 -21.55 10.62 -7.72
CA LEU A 280 -22.29 9.36 -7.61
C LEU A 280 -23.64 9.50 -8.30
N ASP A 281 -23.84 8.77 -9.39
CA ASP A 281 -25.11 8.75 -10.12
C ASP A 281 -26.08 7.75 -9.49
N VAL A 282 -27.33 8.17 -9.27
CA VAL A 282 -28.41 7.32 -8.74
C VAL A 282 -29.61 7.39 -9.69
N GLU A 283 -29.98 6.25 -10.30
CA GLU A 283 -30.98 6.19 -11.37
C GLU A 283 -32.25 5.40 -11.01
N TYR A 284 -33.41 6.03 -11.21
CA TYR A 284 -34.73 5.43 -11.03
C TYR A 284 -35.75 5.91 -12.08
N GLU A 285 -36.42 4.96 -12.75
CA GLU A 285 -37.45 5.21 -13.79
C GLU A 285 -37.04 6.21 -14.90
N GLY A 286 -35.75 6.26 -15.25
CA GLY A 286 -35.21 7.16 -16.27
C GLY A 286 -34.87 8.56 -15.77
N ASN A 287 -34.97 8.82 -14.46
CA ASN A 287 -34.44 9.99 -13.80
C ASN A 287 -33.09 9.64 -13.17
N THR A 288 -32.11 10.54 -13.30
CA THR A 288 -30.78 10.43 -12.67
C THR A 288 -30.60 11.61 -11.73
N ILE A 289 -30.14 11.38 -10.50
CA ILE A 289 -29.49 12.41 -9.69
C ILE A 289 -27.99 12.13 -9.63
N SER A 290 -27.17 13.17 -9.66
CA SER A 290 -25.71 13.08 -9.55
C SER A 290 -25.29 13.82 -8.28
N LEU A 291 -24.84 13.07 -7.26
CA LEU A 291 -24.45 13.61 -5.95
C LEU A 291 -22.94 13.81 -5.89
N SER A 292 -22.46 14.99 -5.49
CA SER A 292 -21.04 15.19 -5.17
C SER A 292 -20.67 14.51 -3.85
N MET A 293 -19.37 14.40 -3.58
CA MET A 293 -18.90 13.90 -2.28
C MET A 293 -19.30 14.82 -1.11
N ASP A 294 -19.36 16.13 -1.31
CA ASP A 294 -19.85 17.06 -0.28
C ASP A 294 -21.38 16.97 -0.10
N ASP A 295 -22.17 16.64 -1.15
CA ASP A 295 -23.59 16.30 -0.98
C ASP A 295 -23.76 15.06 -0.08
N LEU A 296 -22.97 14.01 -0.30
CA LEU A 296 -23.00 12.78 0.51
C LEU A 296 -22.53 12.99 1.95
N LYS A 297 -21.68 13.98 2.20
CA LYS A 297 -21.10 14.34 3.51
C LYS A 297 -21.99 15.28 4.32
N HIS A 298 -22.72 16.18 3.66
CA HIS A 298 -23.49 17.26 4.32
C HIS A 298 -25.02 17.14 4.23
N ASN A 299 -25.58 16.54 3.17
CA ASN A 299 -27.04 16.48 2.99
C ASN A 299 -27.71 15.25 3.67
N TYR A 300 -26.91 14.35 4.25
CA TYR A 300 -27.38 13.08 4.83
C TYR A 300 -26.71 12.82 6.19
N GLU A 301 -27.49 12.34 7.17
CA GLU A 301 -26.97 11.92 8.48
C GLU A 301 -26.12 10.63 8.32
N PRO A 302 -24.83 10.64 8.69
CA PRO A 302 -23.97 9.45 8.61
C PRO A 302 -24.09 8.60 9.87
N ILE A 303 -24.06 7.27 9.71
CA ILE A 303 -23.73 6.35 10.80
C ILE A 303 -22.22 6.05 10.80
N ASN A 304 -21.70 5.58 11.93
CA ASN A 304 -20.36 5.01 12.08
C ASN A 304 -20.43 3.71 12.92
N ILE A 305 -20.22 2.57 12.28
CA ILE A 305 -20.38 1.24 12.90
C ILE A 305 -19.21 0.31 12.59
N PRO A 306 -18.81 -0.59 13.51
CA PRO A 306 -17.82 -1.61 13.24
C PRO A 306 -18.44 -2.72 12.39
N VAL A 307 -17.82 -3.05 11.26
CA VAL A 307 -18.25 -4.11 10.35
C VAL A 307 -17.04 -4.96 9.96
N LEU A 308 -17.19 -6.27 10.11
CA LEU A 308 -16.26 -7.25 9.55
C LEU A 308 -16.51 -7.39 8.05
N LEU A 309 -15.46 -7.21 7.26
CA LEU A 309 -15.40 -7.70 5.89
C LEU A 309 -14.51 -8.96 5.86
N ALA A 310 -14.90 -9.91 5.03
CA ALA A 310 -14.10 -11.09 4.71
C ALA A 310 -14.19 -11.38 3.21
N CYS A 311 -13.08 -11.78 2.61
CA CYS A 311 -13.07 -12.19 1.21
C CYS A 311 -13.80 -13.53 1.04
N ASP A 312 -14.56 -13.63 -0.04
CA ASP A 312 -15.17 -14.86 -0.56
C ASP A 312 -14.16 -16.01 -0.65
N GLY A 313 -12.90 -15.69 -1.00
CA GLY A 313 -11.77 -16.62 -1.09
C GLY A 313 -10.97 -16.82 0.22
N ASN A 314 -11.45 -16.36 1.38
CA ASN A 314 -10.74 -16.60 2.64
C ASN A 314 -10.48 -18.09 2.86
N ARG A 315 -9.25 -18.45 3.27
CA ARG A 315 -8.75 -19.83 3.40
C ARG A 315 -8.75 -20.63 2.08
N ARG A 316 -8.69 -19.98 0.92
CA ARG A 316 -8.57 -20.66 -0.40
C ARG A 316 -7.33 -21.55 -0.50
N LYS A 317 -6.19 -21.20 0.10
CA LYS A 317 -4.98 -22.02 -0.02
C LYS A 317 -5.17 -23.41 0.59
N GLU A 318 -5.97 -23.56 1.63
CA GLU A 318 -6.38 -24.87 2.13
C GLU A 318 -7.12 -25.67 1.05
N PHE A 319 -8.05 -25.04 0.32
CA PHE A 319 -8.66 -25.65 -0.87
C PHE A 319 -7.67 -25.89 -1.99
N ASN A 320 -6.57 -25.14 -2.13
CA ASN A 320 -5.62 -25.36 -3.22
C ASN A 320 -4.73 -26.61 -3.01
N MET A 321 -4.57 -27.12 -1.79
CA MET A 321 -3.63 -28.24 -1.48
C MET A 321 -4.06 -29.71 -1.71
N ILE A 322 -5.32 -30.17 -1.78
CA ILE A 322 -6.66 -29.59 -1.72
C ILE A 322 -7.34 -29.94 -3.06
N ARG A 323 -7.19 -28.99 -3.98
CA ARG A 323 -7.51 -28.88 -5.41
C ARG A 323 -7.32 -27.41 -5.80
N LYS A 324 -6.14 -27.01 -6.31
CA LYS A 324 -5.87 -25.67 -6.89
C LYS A 324 -7.08 -25.23 -7.71
N THR A 325 -7.50 -24.01 -7.45
CA THR A 325 -8.72 -23.38 -7.97
C THR A 325 -8.38 -22.18 -8.84
N LYS A 326 -9.40 -21.61 -9.50
CA LYS A 326 -9.35 -20.34 -10.23
C LYS A 326 -9.16 -19.14 -9.27
N GLY A 327 -8.07 -19.14 -8.51
CA GLY A 327 -7.77 -18.07 -7.56
C GLY A 327 -6.52 -18.26 -6.71
N PHE A 328 -5.87 -17.14 -6.45
CA PHE A 328 -4.63 -17.01 -5.69
C PHE A 328 -4.74 -17.39 -4.20
N ASN A 329 -3.58 -17.66 -3.60
CA ASN A 329 -3.38 -18.42 -2.37
C ASN A 329 -3.65 -17.66 -1.05
N TRP A 330 -4.89 -17.23 -0.81
CA TRP A 330 -5.31 -16.72 0.51
C TRP A 330 -5.08 -17.75 1.63
N GLY A 331 -4.36 -17.36 2.67
CA GLY A 331 -4.36 -17.98 3.98
C GLY A 331 -5.62 -17.60 4.77
N ALA A 332 -5.46 -17.33 6.07
CA ALA A 332 -6.55 -17.00 6.98
C ALA A 332 -6.58 -15.53 7.44
N GLY A 333 -5.79 -14.66 6.80
CA GLY A 333 -5.77 -13.21 7.05
C GLY A 333 -6.68 -12.41 6.12
N ALA A 334 -7.45 -13.04 5.23
CA ALA A 334 -8.34 -12.41 4.25
C ALA A 334 -9.64 -11.83 4.88
N VAL A 335 -9.54 -11.34 6.11
CA VAL A 335 -10.63 -10.88 6.98
C VAL A 335 -10.16 -9.69 7.79
N SER A 336 -11.01 -8.68 8.01
CA SER A 336 -10.66 -7.49 8.79
C SER A 336 -11.92 -6.77 9.27
N CYS A 337 -11.87 -6.15 10.45
CA CYS A 337 -13.02 -5.48 11.05
C CYS A 337 -12.70 -4.01 11.33
N ALA A 338 -13.32 -3.09 10.59
CA ALA A 338 -13.08 -1.66 10.72
C ALA A 338 -14.37 -0.91 11.06
N TYR A 339 -14.25 0.30 11.59
CA TYR A 339 -15.36 1.25 11.67
C TYR A 339 -15.60 1.88 10.30
N TRP A 340 -16.84 1.83 9.79
CA TRP A 340 -17.21 2.41 8.50
C TRP A 340 -18.21 3.54 8.73
N LYS A 341 -17.89 4.73 8.20
CA LYS A 341 -18.68 5.95 8.38
C LYS A 341 -19.22 6.52 7.08
N GLY A 342 -20.53 6.76 7.05
CA GLY A 342 -21.25 7.38 5.95
C GLY A 342 -22.77 7.18 6.04
N PRO A 343 -23.55 7.80 5.13
CA PRO A 343 -25.01 7.72 5.10
C PRO A 343 -25.55 6.34 4.69
N LEU A 344 -26.78 6.03 5.13
CA LEU A 344 -27.49 4.83 4.72
C LEU A 344 -27.91 4.91 3.24
N LEU A 345 -27.59 3.86 2.47
CA LEU A 345 -27.98 3.71 1.05
C LEU A 345 -29.48 3.93 0.87
N ARG A 346 -30.29 3.35 1.75
CA ARG A 346 -31.75 3.46 1.80
C ARG A 346 -32.25 4.90 1.72
N ASP A 347 -31.65 5.81 2.46
CA ASP A 347 -32.16 7.17 2.59
C ASP A 347 -31.69 8.06 1.41
N ILE A 348 -30.58 7.70 0.76
CA ILE A 348 -30.17 8.21 -0.57
C ILE A 348 -31.10 7.71 -1.68
N LEU A 349 -31.51 6.44 -1.65
CA LEU A 349 -32.50 5.92 -2.60
C LEU A 349 -33.83 6.69 -2.45
N ILE A 350 -34.27 6.95 -1.22
CA ILE A 350 -35.49 7.73 -0.95
C ILE A 350 -35.37 9.18 -1.42
N SER A 351 -34.22 9.85 -1.29
CA SER A 351 -34.03 11.21 -1.81
C SER A 351 -33.98 11.25 -3.35
N ALA A 352 -33.48 10.19 -3.99
CA ALA A 352 -33.54 9.96 -5.44
C ALA A 352 -34.97 9.63 -5.96
N GLY A 353 -35.99 9.67 -5.10
CA GLY A 353 -37.39 9.42 -5.44
C GLY A 353 -37.80 7.94 -5.46
N VAL A 354 -36.90 7.02 -5.08
CA VAL A 354 -37.18 5.58 -5.08
C VAL A 354 -38.25 5.26 -4.00
N PRO A 355 -39.35 4.59 -4.35
CA PRO A 355 -40.40 4.24 -3.40
C PRO A 355 -39.87 3.39 -2.22
N ARG A 356 -40.34 3.67 -1.00
CA ARG A 356 -39.97 2.88 0.21
C ARG A 356 -40.24 1.38 0.10
N THR A 357 -41.15 0.98 -0.79
CA THR A 357 -41.46 -0.41 -1.13
C THR A 357 -41.85 -0.49 -2.61
N LEU A 358 -41.07 -1.21 -3.42
CA LEU A 358 -41.50 -1.71 -4.72
C LEU A 358 -42.23 -3.02 -4.47
N SER A 359 -43.55 -3.04 -4.67
CA SER A 359 -44.39 -4.13 -4.18
C SER A 359 -44.64 -5.17 -5.27
N PRO A 360 -44.41 -6.49 -5.03
CA PRO A 360 -44.74 -7.54 -5.99
C PRO A 360 -46.26 -7.79 -6.15
N ASN A 361 -47.11 -6.98 -5.52
CA ASN A 361 -48.56 -7.23 -5.33
C ASN A 361 -49.47 -6.92 -6.53
N THR A 362 -48.93 -6.74 -7.73
CA THR A 362 -49.70 -6.86 -8.99
C THR A 362 -49.19 -7.98 -9.90
N ASP A 363 -47.86 -8.13 -10.03
CA ASP A 363 -47.24 -8.95 -11.08
C ASP A 363 -46.18 -9.95 -10.59
N GLY A 364 -45.90 -10.03 -9.28
CA GLY A 364 -44.91 -10.95 -8.70
C GLY A 364 -43.45 -10.62 -8.98
N VAL A 365 -43.18 -9.43 -9.53
CA VAL A 365 -41.85 -8.96 -9.94
C VAL A 365 -40.97 -8.62 -8.73
N ARG A 366 -39.75 -9.18 -8.71
CA ARG A 366 -38.67 -8.82 -7.76
C ARG A 366 -37.85 -7.66 -8.32
N TYR A 367 -37.24 -6.88 -7.43
CA TYR A 367 -36.35 -5.77 -7.79
C TYR A 367 -34.96 -5.95 -7.18
N TRP A 368 -33.96 -5.33 -7.81
CA TRP A 368 -32.55 -5.34 -7.42
C TRP A 368 -32.02 -3.90 -7.40
N VAL A 369 -31.10 -3.61 -6.48
CA VAL A 369 -30.26 -2.40 -6.51
C VAL A 369 -28.88 -2.81 -6.99
N ASN A 370 -28.42 -2.17 -8.07
CA ASN A 370 -27.16 -2.43 -8.74
C ASN A 370 -26.14 -1.35 -8.37
N PHE A 371 -24.87 -1.69 -8.51
CA PHE A 371 -23.73 -0.86 -8.15
C PHE A 371 -22.60 -1.04 -9.17
N ALA A 372 -21.93 0.05 -9.55
CA ALA A 372 -20.73 0.03 -10.39
C ALA A 372 -19.60 0.85 -9.77
N GLY A 373 -18.37 0.31 -9.84
CA GLY A 373 -17.15 1.07 -9.57
C GLY A 373 -16.80 2.07 -10.69
N ASP A 374 -15.78 2.88 -10.42
CA ASP A 374 -15.06 3.71 -11.40
C ASP A 374 -13.72 3.06 -11.82
N ASP A 375 -13.62 1.74 -11.71
CA ASP A 375 -12.45 0.94 -12.06
C ASP A 375 -12.44 0.47 -13.52
N GLU A 376 -11.26 0.50 -14.14
CA GLU A 376 -11.03 0.12 -15.54
C GLU A 376 -10.45 -1.31 -15.59
N LEU A 377 -11.32 -2.33 -15.71
CA LEU A 377 -10.92 -3.75 -15.84
C LEU A 377 -11.17 -4.25 -17.27
N GLN A 378 -10.52 -5.36 -17.64
CA GLN A 378 -10.57 -5.94 -18.98
C GLN A 378 -12.00 -6.39 -19.38
N GLU A 379 -12.78 -6.91 -18.43
CA GLU A 379 -14.14 -7.39 -18.64
C GLU A 379 -15.23 -6.33 -18.38
N GLY A 380 -14.82 -5.08 -18.14
CA GLY A 380 -15.68 -3.95 -17.77
C GLY A 380 -15.53 -3.52 -16.31
N ARG A 381 -16.33 -2.55 -15.88
CA ARG A 381 -16.32 -2.04 -14.49
C ARG A 381 -16.72 -3.12 -13.49
N TYR A 382 -16.25 -3.02 -12.23
CA TYR A 382 -16.70 -3.94 -11.20
C TYR A 382 -18.16 -3.65 -10.82
N GLU A 383 -19.06 -4.50 -11.30
CA GLU A 383 -20.50 -4.37 -11.16
C GLU A 383 -21.14 -5.57 -10.43
N THR A 384 -22.11 -5.29 -9.57
CA THR A 384 -22.93 -6.31 -8.89
C THR A 384 -24.26 -5.71 -8.40
N CYS A 385 -25.17 -6.53 -7.88
CA CYS A 385 -26.40 -6.08 -7.23
C CYS A 385 -26.68 -6.79 -5.90
N ILE A 386 -27.65 -6.26 -5.16
CA ILE A 386 -28.34 -6.94 -4.03
C ILE A 386 -29.87 -6.82 -4.19
N PRO A 387 -30.68 -7.68 -3.53
CA PRO A 387 -32.13 -7.56 -3.55
C PRO A 387 -32.62 -6.22 -3.01
N PHE A 388 -33.64 -5.65 -3.65
CA PHE A 388 -34.17 -4.34 -3.29
C PHE A 388 -34.68 -4.27 -1.85
N GLU A 389 -35.35 -5.31 -1.39
CA GLU A 389 -35.90 -5.39 -0.03
C GLU A 389 -34.77 -5.40 1.03
N TYR A 390 -33.60 -5.94 0.67
CA TYR A 390 -32.42 -5.95 1.55
C TYR A 390 -31.81 -4.56 1.68
N ALA A 391 -31.67 -3.83 0.57
CA ALA A 391 -31.15 -2.46 0.54
C ALA A 391 -32.05 -1.45 1.28
N MET A 392 -33.36 -1.70 1.32
CA MET A 392 -34.37 -0.79 1.87
C MET A 392 -34.79 -1.10 3.32
N ASP A 393 -34.35 -2.24 3.88
CA ASP A 393 -34.52 -2.55 5.30
C ASP A 393 -33.50 -1.73 6.13
N PRO A 394 -33.95 -0.77 6.97
CA PRO A 394 -33.04 0.04 7.78
C PRO A 394 -32.31 -0.80 8.84
N THR A 395 -32.75 -2.03 9.12
CA THR A 395 -32.07 -2.92 10.06
C THR A 395 -30.85 -3.63 9.45
N ASN A 396 -30.60 -3.52 8.14
CA ASN A 396 -29.40 -4.08 7.50
C ASN A 396 -28.19 -3.13 7.51
N ASP A 397 -28.36 -1.87 7.92
CA ASP A 397 -27.30 -0.84 7.99
C ASP A 397 -26.45 -0.71 6.70
N VAL A 398 -27.03 -0.97 5.52
CA VAL A 398 -26.32 -0.81 4.24
C VAL A 398 -25.98 0.67 4.04
N LEU A 399 -24.69 1.00 3.97
CA LEU A 399 -24.19 2.37 3.94
C LEU A 399 -23.24 2.65 2.76
N LEU A 400 -23.16 3.92 2.38
CA LEU A 400 -22.12 4.44 1.49
C LEU A 400 -21.05 5.09 2.34
N ALA A 401 -19.99 4.34 2.66
CA ALA A 401 -18.93 4.82 3.53
C ALA A 401 -17.96 5.74 2.76
N TYR A 402 -17.55 6.85 3.39
CA TYR A 402 -16.48 7.74 2.93
C TYR A 402 -15.31 7.84 3.92
N LYS A 403 -15.47 7.29 5.13
CA LYS A 403 -14.46 7.19 6.19
C LYS A 403 -14.35 5.76 6.73
N MET A 404 -13.15 5.36 7.11
CA MET A 404 -12.76 4.04 7.62
C MET A 404 -11.80 4.22 8.80
N ASN A 405 -12.19 3.70 9.97
CA ASN A 405 -11.55 3.98 11.27
C ASN A 405 -11.42 5.50 11.53
N ASP A 406 -12.51 6.24 11.30
CA ASP A 406 -12.68 7.71 11.40
C ASP A 406 -11.78 8.59 10.51
N VAL A 407 -10.67 8.08 9.95
CA VAL A 407 -9.93 8.71 8.84
C VAL A 407 -10.62 8.46 7.49
N PHE A 408 -10.30 9.23 6.44
CA PHE A 408 -10.87 9.00 5.10
C PHE A 408 -10.44 7.63 4.56
N LEU A 409 -11.26 7.06 3.67
CA LEU A 409 -10.94 5.79 3.03
C LEU A 409 -9.53 5.81 2.40
N PRO A 410 -8.68 4.81 2.67
CA PRO A 410 -7.50 4.56 1.85
C PRO A 410 -7.91 4.19 0.41
N PRO A 411 -7.11 4.52 -0.63
CA PRO A 411 -7.49 4.25 -2.02
C PRO A 411 -7.73 2.77 -2.32
N ASP A 412 -6.88 1.87 -1.80
CA ASP A 412 -7.08 0.40 -1.88
C ASP A 412 -8.41 -0.07 -1.27
N HIS A 413 -9.00 0.71 -0.36
CA HIS A 413 -10.27 0.40 0.31
C HIS A 413 -11.47 1.15 -0.28
N GLY A 414 -11.29 1.96 -1.34
CA GLY A 414 -12.39 2.49 -2.15
C GLY A 414 -12.63 4.01 -2.08
N TYR A 415 -11.61 4.80 -1.79
CA TYR A 415 -11.68 6.28 -1.79
C TYR A 415 -12.28 6.86 -3.10
N PRO A 416 -13.12 7.91 -3.08
CA PRO A 416 -13.62 8.64 -1.90
C PRO A 416 -14.89 8.03 -1.28
N VAL A 417 -15.55 7.09 -1.95
CA VAL A 417 -16.78 6.42 -1.46
C VAL A 417 -16.85 4.95 -1.88
N ARG A 418 -17.25 4.10 -0.95
CA ARG A 418 -17.56 2.68 -1.20
C ARG A 418 -18.94 2.30 -0.68
N LEU A 419 -19.50 1.23 -1.23
CA LEU A 419 -20.59 0.49 -0.60
C LEU A 419 -20.04 -0.42 0.52
N VAL A 420 -20.76 -0.46 1.64
CA VAL A 420 -20.57 -1.45 2.72
C VAL A 420 -21.91 -2.11 3.01
N ILE A 421 -21.95 -3.44 2.95
CA ILE A 421 -23.13 -4.27 3.26
C ILE A 421 -22.77 -5.15 4.45
N PRO A 422 -23.24 -4.82 5.67
CA PRO A 422 -22.91 -5.60 6.86
C PRO A 422 -23.37 -7.06 6.79
N GLY A 423 -22.47 -7.98 7.16
CA GLY A 423 -22.74 -9.43 7.11
C GLY A 423 -22.74 -10.06 5.71
N TYR A 424 -22.43 -9.30 4.66
CA TYR A 424 -22.25 -9.79 3.28
C TYR A 424 -20.78 -10.02 2.93
N VAL A 425 -20.56 -10.74 1.83
CA VAL A 425 -19.24 -11.00 1.26
C VAL A 425 -18.55 -9.74 0.73
N GLY A 426 -17.21 -9.74 0.79
CA GLY A 426 -16.40 -8.63 0.26
C GLY A 426 -16.71 -8.30 -1.20
N GLY A 427 -16.97 -9.31 -2.04
CA GLY A 427 -17.35 -9.14 -3.44
C GLY A 427 -18.70 -8.44 -3.70
N ARG A 428 -19.53 -8.16 -2.68
CA ARG A 428 -20.72 -7.30 -2.86
C ARG A 428 -20.49 -5.86 -2.41
N CYS A 429 -19.42 -5.57 -1.66
CA CYS A 429 -19.13 -4.25 -1.11
C CYS A 429 -18.29 -3.40 -2.08
N VAL A 430 -18.90 -3.01 -3.21
CA VAL A 430 -18.25 -2.27 -4.33
C VAL A 430 -17.46 -1.05 -3.86
N LYS A 431 -16.21 -0.94 -4.32
CA LYS A 431 -15.29 0.18 -4.07
C LYS A 431 -15.40 1.24 -5.17
N TRP A 432 -14.88 2.45 -4.91
CA TRP A 432 -14.78 3.52 -5.91
C TRP A 432 -16.15 3.82 -6.56
N LEU A 433 -17.21 3.82 -5.74
CA LEU A 433 -18.59 3.67 -6.19
C LEU A 433 -19.02 4.85 -7.06
N LYS A 434 -19.32 4.58 -8.33
CA LYS A 434 -19.67 5.58 -9.34
C LYS A 434 -21.17 5.70 -9.60
N LYS A 435 -21.87 4.56 -9.61
CA LYS A 435 -23.27 4.51 -10.06
C LYS A 435 -24.10 3.49 -9.29
N ILE A 436 -25.37 3.84 -9.06
CA ILE A 436 -26.41 3.03 -8.43
C ILE A 436 -27.67 3.07 -9.33
N TRP A 437 -28.29 1.93 -9.62
CA TRP A 437 -29.53 1.89 -10.41
C TRP A 437 -30.44 0.72 -10.03
N ILE A 438 -31.75 0.92 -10.18
CA ILE A 438 -32.76 -0.06 -9.78
C ILE A 438 -33.28 -0.81 -11.01
N THR A 439 -33.33 -2.14 -10.95
CA THR A 439 -33.79 -3.01 -12.04
C THR A 439 -34.84 -4.02 -11.57
N ASN A 440 -35.65 -4.50 -12.52
CA ASN A 440 -36.56 -5.65 -12.34
C ASN A 440 -35.95 -6.98 -12.83
N LYS A 441 -34.62 -7.04 -12.90
CA LYS A 441 -33.79 -8.20 -13.22
C LYS A 441 -32.50 -8.15 -12.41
N GLU A 442 -31.94 -9.31 -12.10
CA GLU A 442 -30.61 -9.46 -11.52
C GLU A 442 -29.54 -8.87 -12.47
N ASN A 443 -28.43 -8.41 -11.92
CA ASN A 443 -27.30 -7.89 -12.69
C ASN A 443 -26.67 -9.00 -13.55
N THR A 444 -26.24 -8.69 -14.77
CA THR A 444 -25.61 -9.65 -15.69
C THR A 444 -24.23 -9.21 -16.16
N SER A 445 -23.52 -8.40 -15.37
CA SER A 445 -22.12 -8.04 -15.58
C SER A 445 -21.22 -9.27 -15.48
N TYR A 446 -19.98 -9.15 -15.98
CA TYR A 446 -19.02 -10.24 -15.90
C TYR A 446 -18.75 -10.67 -14.45
N HIS A 447 -18.40 -9.74 -13.56
CA HIS A 447 -18.04 -10.05 -12.18
C HIS A 447 -19.23 -10.44 -11.28
N HIS A 448 -20.48 -10.15 -11.68
CA HIS A 448 -21.64 -10.69 -10.98
C HIS A 448 -21.94 -12.15 -11.35
N ILE A 449 -21.67 -12.56 -12.60
CA ILE A 449 -21.95 -13.91 -13.11
C ILE A 449 -20.78 -14.87 -12.89
N TRP A 450 -19.55 -14.50 -13.26
CA TRP A 450 -18.40 -15.39 -13.32
C TRP A 450 -17.50 -15.37 -12.07
N ASP A 451 -17.71 -14.41 -11.16
CA ASP A 451 -16.95 -14.27 -9.90
C ASP A 451 -17.89 -14.27 -8.68
N ASN A 452 -17.35 -14.55 -7.50
CA ASN A 452 -18.05 -14.58 -6.22
C ASN A 452 -19.26 -15.55 -6.24
N ARG A 453 -19.01 -16.81 -6.66
CA ARG A 453 -19.99 -17.91 -6.71
C ARG A 453 -19.42 -19.26 -6.24
N VAL A 454 -20.22 -20.04 -5.52
CA VAL A 454 -19.92 -21.41 -5.09
C VAL A 454 -20.63 -22.39 -6.01
N LEU A 455 -19.88 -23.01 -6.93
CA LEU A 455 -20.40 -24.05 -7.81
C LEU A 455 -20.29 -25.44 -7.14
N PRO A 456 -21.18 -26.40 -7.44
CA PRO A 456 -21.10 -27.75 -6.89
C PRO A 456 -19.78 -28.46 -7.22
N SER A 457 -19.25 -29.25 -6.29
CA SER A 457 -17.93 -29.90 -6.38
C SER A 457 -17.75 -30.94 -7.51
N PHE A 458 -18.77 -31.18 -8.33
CA PHE A 458 -18.67 -31.99 -9.55
C PHE A 458 -18.34 -31.13 -10.78
N VAL A 459 -18.58 -29.82 -10.73
CA VAL A 459 -18.07 -28.86 -11.71
C VAL A 459 -16.59 -28.68 -11.42
N THR A 460 -15.76 -29.08 -12.37
CA THR A 460 -14.30 -28.96 -12.25
C THR A 460 -13.67 -28.21 -13.42
N ASP A 461 -14.41 -27.97 -14.49
CA ASP A 461 -13.98 -27.14 -15.61
C ASP A 461 -14.91 -25.92 -15.65
N ILE A 462 -14.40 -24.73 -15.95
CA ILE A 462 -15.23 -23.52 -16.09
C ILE A 462 -15.87 -23.43 -17.48
N ASP A 463 -15.33 -24.15 -18.46
CA ASP A 463 -15.78 -24.06 -19.85
C ASP A 463 -16.87 -25.06 -20.23
N ASP A 464 -17.16 -26.02 -19.33
CA ASP A 464 -18.27 -26.97 -19.42
C ASP A 464 -19.63 -26.24 -19.42
N GLU A 465 -20.60 -26.76 -20.19
CA GLU A 465 -21.99 -26.31 -20.21
C GLU A 465 -22.63 -26.35 -18.80
N PHE A 466 -22.26 -27.32 -17.96
CA PHE A 466 -22.65 -27.36 -16.54
C PHE A 466 -22.13 -26.15 -15.78
N ALA A 467 -20.87 -25.74 -15.97
CA ALA A 467 -20.31 -24.59 -15.28
C ALA A 467 -20.99 -23.31 -15.72
N LYS A 468 -21.09 -23.09 -17.03
CA LYS A 468 -21.73 -21.92 -17.65
C LYS A 468 -23.20 -21.79 -17.22
N THR A 469 -23.90 -22.92 -17.04
CA THR A 469 -25.26 -22.96 -16.46
C THR A 469 -25.27 -22.60 -14.96
N MET A 470 -24.35 -23.17 -14.17
CA MET A 470 -24.32 -22.96 -12.71
C MET A 470 -23.81 -21.58 -12.30
N PHE A 471 -22.95 -20.92 -13.08
CA PHE A 471 -22.61 -19.49 -12.90
C PHE A 471 -23.85 -18.59 -13.09
N GLY A 472 -24.70 -18.89 -14.06
CA GLY A 472 -25.98 -18.19 -14.26
C GLY A 472 -27.09 -18.52 -13.25
N HIS A 473 -26.88 -19.48 -12.34
CA HIS A 473 -27.92 -19.93 -11.39
C HIS A 473 -27.91 -19.06 -10.11
N PRO A 474 -29.06 -18.53 -9.62
CA PRO A 474 -29.06 -17.61 -8.49
C PRO A 474 -28.49 -18.24 -7.20
N ASP A 475 -28.82 -19.50 -6.92
CA ASP A 475 -28.41 -20.20 -5.69
C ASP A 475 -26.90 -20.44 -5.55
N THR A 476 -26.08 -20.19 -6.58
CA THR A 476 -24.61 -20.26 -6.47
C THR A 476 -23.98 -18.93 -6.03
N SER A 477 -24.73 -17.82 -6.03
CA SER A 477 -24.18 -16.49 -5.73
C SER A 477 -23.79 -16.31 -4.26
N CYS A 478 -22.54 -15.91 -4.01
CA CYS A 478 -22.10 -15.47 -2.69
C CYS A 478 -22.83 -14.17 -2.32
N ASN A 479 -23.48 -14.13 -1.16
CA ASN A 479 -24.21 -12.96 -0.66
C ASN A 479 -23.89 -12.73 0.81
N GLU A 480 -24.57 -13.41 1.74
CA GLU A 480 -24.18 -13.41 3.15
C GLU A 480 -22.85 -14.16 3.36
N GLN A 481 -22.05 -13.72 4.34
CA GLN A 481 -20.89 -14.49 4.82
C GLN A 481 -21.33 -15.83 5.41
N ILE A 482 -20.40 -16.78 5.48
CA ILE A 482 -20.62 -18.05 6.18
C ILE A 482 -19.95 -18.08 7.55
N LEU A 483 -20.60 -18.79 8.48
CA LEU A 483 -20.09 -19.17 9.79
C LEU A 483 -18.69 -19.79 9.69
N ASN A 484 -17.67 -19.12 10.24
CA ASN A 484 -16.27 -19.53 10.15
C ASN A 484 -15.51 -19.29 11.46
N SER A 485 -14.48 -20.09 11.74
CA SER A 485 -13.55 -19.86 12.87
C SER A 485 -12.16 -20.42 12.57
N VAL A 486 -11.15 -19.75 13.13
CA VAL A 486 -9.72 -19.94 12.86
C VAL A 486 -8.93 -19.86 14.17
N ILE A 487 -7.88 -20.68 14.29
CA ILE A 487 -6.90 -20.64 15.39
C ILE A 487 -5.78 -19.68 14.98
N VAL A 488 -5.36 -18.81 15.91
CA VAL A 488 -4.22 -17.90 15.73
C VAL A 488 -3.10 -18.17 16.73
N ARG A 489 -3.41 -18.67 17.94
CA ARG A 489 -2.41 -19.12 18.91
C ARG A 489 -2.71 -20.55 19.38
N PRO A 490 -1.72 -21.46 19.46
CA PRO A 490 -0.30 -21.27 19.13
C PRO A 490 -0.10 -21.00 17.63
N ALA A 491 0.84 -20.11 17.32
CA ALA A 491 1.03 -19.53 16.00
C ALA A 491 1.81 -20.45 15.05
N GLN A 492 1.76 -20.13 13.76
CA GLN A 492 2.52 -20.82 12.73
C GLN A 492 4.03 -20.69 13.01
N GLY A 493 4.69 -21.83 13.18
CA GLY A 493 6.11 -21.91 13.49
C GLY A 493 6.46 -21.66 14.97
N GLU A 494 5.48 -21.45 15.85
CA GLU A 494 5.72 -21.27 17.28
C GLU A 494 6.36 -22.53 17.88
N LYS A 495 7.52 -22.37 18.54
CA LYS A 495 8.22 -23.45 19.27
C LYS A 495 7.93 -23.35 20.76
N ILE A 496 7.79 -24.50 21.43
CA ILE A 496 7.77 -24.60 22.90
C ILE A 496 8.75 -25.69 23.35
N ASN A 497 9.69 -25.32 24.23
CA ASN A 497 10.66 -26.26 24.80
C ASN A 497 10.01 -27.16 25.86
N PHE A 498 10.39 -28.45 25.90
CA PHE A 498 9.97 -29.34 27.00
C PHE A 498 10.48 -28.86 28.38
N ALA A 499 11.55 -28.05 28.43
CA ALA A 499 12.07 -27.47 29.66
C ALA A 499 11.15 -26.41 30.31
N GLU A 500 10.34 -25.72 29.50
CA GLU A 500 9.36 -24.72 29.97
C GLU A 500 8.11 -25.37 30.54
N CYS A 501 7.89 -26.66 30.24
CA CYS A 501 6.64 -27.37 30.49
C CYS A 501 6.52 -27.89 31.94
N GLN A 502 6.65 -26.97 32.90
CA GLN A 502 6.48 -27.25 34.32
C GLN A 502 5.00 -27.47 34.66
N LYS A 503 4.71 -28.58 35.33
CA LYS A 503 3.35 -28.99 35.72
C LYS A 503 2.64 -27.88 36.53
N GLY A 504 1.45 -27.49 36.07
CA GLY A 504 0.65 -26.42 36.68
C GLY A 504 0.60 -25.12 35.85
N HIS A 505 1.41 -24.99 34.80
CA HIS A 505 1.28 -23.89 33.83
C HIS A 505 0.26 -24.23 32.74
N SER A 506 -0.43 -23.21 32.24
CA SER A 506 -1.42 -23.31 31.17
C SER A 506 -1.02 -22.47 29.96
N TYR A 507 -1.16 -23.05 28.77
CA TYR A 507 -1.15 -22.32 27.51
C TYR A 507 -2.53 -21.73 27.23
N ARG A 508 -2.59 -20.56 26.59
CA ARG A 508 -3.83 -19.94 26.13
C ARG A 508 -3.97 -20.09 24.61
N ILE A 509 -4.89 -20.95 24.17
CA ILE A 509 -5.20 -21.15 22.76
C ILE A 509 -6.23 -20.09 22.34
N GLU A 510 -5.97 -19.37 21.25
CA GLU A 510 -6.74 -18.18 20.85
C GLU A 510 -7.03 -18.16 19.35
N GLY A 511 -8.06 -17.41 18.95
CA GLY A 511 -8.35 -17.11 17.56
C GLY A 511 -9.63 -16.31 17.39
N TYR A 512 -10.17 -16.25 16.17
CA TYR A 512 -11.39 -15.49 15.86
C TYR A 512 -12.53 -16.38 15.31
N ALA A 513 -13.75 -15.87 15.31
CA ALA A 513 -14.92 -16.48 14.66
C ALA A 513 -15.93 -15.41 14.16
N TYR A 514 -16.68 -15.71 13.10
CA TYR A 514 -17.69 -14.83 12.51
C TYR A 514 -18.83 -15.60 11.82
N ASP A 515 -19.92 -14.91 11.45
CA ASP A 515 -21.01 -15.40 10.58
C ASP A 515 -21.60 -14.25 9.76
N GLY A 516 -22.37 -14.56 8.70
CA GLY A 516 -23.07 -13.56 7.88
C GLY A 516 -24.43 -13.14 8.42
N GLY A 517 -25.14 -12.29 7.65
CA GLY A 517 -26.53 -11.85 7.92
C GLY A 517 -26.77 -11.11 9.24
N GLY A 518 -25.72 -10.88 10.04
CA GLY A 518 -25.81 -10.34 11.40
C GLY A 518 -25.97 -11.39 12.50
N HIS A 519 -25.65 -12.67 12.25
CA HIS A 519 -25.95 -13.74 13.20
C HIS A 519 -24.93 -13.88 14.35
N GLU A 520 -25.40 -13.97 15.60
CA GLU A 520 -24.52 -14.21 16.77
C GLU A 520 -23.82 -15.58 16.67
N VAL A 521 -22.48 -15.59 16.77
CA VAL A 521 -21.72 -16.83 17.03
C VAL A 521 -21.91 -17.23 18.51
N GLN A 522 -22.97 -18.00 18.77
CA GLN A 522 -23.42 -18.41 20.10
C GLN A 522 -22.46 -19.34 20.87
N ARG A 523 -21.54 -20.01 20.17
CA ARG A 523 -20.57 -20.93 20.79
C ARG A 523 -19.36 -21.15 19.88
N VAL A 524 -18.17 -21.18 20.47
CA VAL A 524 -16.94 -21.72 19.87
C VAL A 524 -16.47 -22.90 20.72
N GLU A 525 -16.00 -23.97 20.09
CA GLU A 525 -15.50 -25.18 20.75
C GLU A 525 -14.13 -25.58 20.21
N LEU A 526 -13.27 -26.09 21.11
CA LEU A 526 -11.91 -26.57 20.78
C LEU A 526 -11.71 -28.04 21.17
N SER A 527 -11.17 -28.85 20.25
CA SER A 527 -10.69 -30.21 20.48
C SER A 527 -9.17 -30.24 20.62
N LEU A 528 -8.65 -31.19 21.41
CA LEU A 528 -7.24 -31.57 21.45
C LEU A 528 -7.00 -33.04 21.00
N ASP A 529 -8.06 -33.76 20.64
CA ASP A 529 -8.11 -35.20 20.39
C ASP A 529 -8.84 -35.52 19.07
N ALA A 530 -8.53 -34.74 18.03
CA ALA A 530 -9.09 -34.86 16.68
C ALA A 530 -10.63 -34.90 16.62
N GLY A 531 -11.30 -34.17 17.51
CA GLY A 531 -12.74 -33.97 17.55
C GLY A 531 -13.51 -34.93 18.45
N ALA A 532 -12.84 -35.79 19.22
CA ALA A 532 -13.49 -36.75 20.11
C ALA A 532 -14.08 -36.08 21.38
N THR A 533 -13.42 -35.07 21.94
CA THR A 533 -13.93 -34.23 23.03
C THR A 533 -13.74 -32.74 22.76
N TRP A 534 -14.63 -31.93 23.34
CA TRP A 534 -14.71 -30.49 23.06
C TRP A 534 -14.69 -29.69 24.34
N LEU A 535 -13.77 -28.72 24.39
CA LEU A 535 -13.69 -27.65 25.37
C LEU A 535 -14.53 -26.46 24.89
N TYR A 536 -15.15 -25.75 25.83
CA TYR A 536 -15.85 -24.50 25.53
C TYR A 536 -14.85 -23.34 25.51
N CYS A 537 -14.86 -22.52 24.47
CA CYS A 537 -14.01 -21.33 24.39
C CYS A 537 -14.78 -20.09 24.84
N THR A 538 -14.18 -19.30 25.73
CA THR A 538 -14.69 -17.99 26.16
C THR A 538 -14.66 -17.02 24.98
N ARG A 539 -15.81 -16.40 24.66
CA ARG A 539 -15.91 -15.41 23.57
C ARG A 539 -15.73 -13.98 24.09
N ASN A 540 -15.11 -13.14 23.28
CA ASN A 540 -14.88 -11.72 23.51
C ASN A 540 -15.30 -10.92 22.26
N PHE A 541 -16.24 -10.00 22.46
CA PHE A 541 -16.84 -9.15 21.44
C PHE A 541 -16.37 -7.70 21.59
N PRO A 542 -16.50 -6.85 20.55
CA PRO A 542 -16.41 -5.39 20.70
C PRO A 542 -17.38 -4.86 21.77
N GLU A 543 -17.12 -3.66 22.29
CA GLU A 543 -17.90 -3.10 23.42
C GLU A 543 -19.39 -2.87 23.08
N HIS A 544 -19.69 -2.51 21.82
CA HIS A 544 -21.04 -2.27 21.30
C HIS A 544 -21.30 -3.17 20.06
N PRO A 545 -21.39 -4.50 20.21
CA PRO A 545 -21.39 -5.43 19.08
C PRO A 545 -22.79 -5.69 18.51
N ILE A 546 -23.84 -5.28 19.23
CA ILE A 546 -25.24 -5.48 18.85
C ILE A 546 -25.78 -4.23 18.16
N ARG A 547 -26.39 -4.41 17.00
CA ARG A 547 -27.24 -3.40 16.37
C ARG A 547 -28.60 -4.01 16.00
N HIS A 548 -29.62 -3.15 15.82
CA HIS A 548 -31.01 -3.50 15.46
C HIS A 548 -31.53 -4.83 16.03
N GLY A 549 -31.78 -4.85 17.35
CA GLY A 549 -32.33 -6.00 18.06
C GLY A 549 -31.28 -7.04 18.45
N LYS A 550 -30.81 -7.86 17.50
CA LYS A 550 -29.82 -8.93 17.73
C LYS A 550 -28.85 -9.13 16.55
N LYS A 551 -28.61 -8.12 15.71
CA LYS A 551 -27.63 -8.24 14.63
C LYS A 551 -26.21 -7.94 15.12
N PHE A 552 -25.26 -8.80 14.78
CA PHE A 552 -23.84 -8.72 15.08
C PHE A 552 -23.07 -8.54 13.78
N TRP A 553 -22.52 -7.34 13.56
CA TRP A 553 -21.82 -7.02 12.31
C TRP A 553 -20.31 -7.29 12.35
N THR A 554 -19.79 -7.76 13.48
CA THR A 554 -18.36 -7.96 13.73
C THR A 554 -18.02 -9.43 13.94
N TRP A 555 -16.75 -9.80 13.77
CA TRP A 555 -16.22 -11.01 14.38
C TRP A 555 -16.27 -10.94 15.92
N LEU A 556 -15.94 -12.07 16.54
CA LEU A 556 -15.49 -12.16 17.93
C LEU A 556 -14.10 -12.80 17.99
N HIS A 557 -13.35 -12.50 19.04
CA HIS A 557 -12.16 -13.25 19.42
C HIS A 557 -12.57 -14.29 20.48
N TRP A 558 -11.92 -15.45 20.50
CA TRP A 558 -12.18 -16.52 21.46
C TRP A 558 -10.87 -17.03 22.06
N HIS A 559 -10.93 -17.57 23.28
CA HIS A 559 -9.79 -18.21 23.93
C HIS A 559 -10.20 -19.38 24.84
N VAL A 560 -9.26 -20.28 25.11
CA VAL A 560 -9.35 -21.30 26.15
C VAL A 560 -7.97 -21.60 26.76
N ASP A 561 -7.91 -21.68 28.08
CA ASP A 561 -6.69 -22.03 28.82
C ASP A 561 -6.61 -23.56 29.01
N VAL A 562 -5.47 -24.16 28.67
CA VAL A 562 -5.24 -25.62 28.73
C VAL A 562 -3.89 -25.93 29.40
N GLU A 563 -3.78 -27.00 30.19
CA GLU A 563 -2.51 -27.37 30.82
C GLU A 563 -1.45 -27.71 29.74
N MET A 564 -0.20 -27.23 29.91
CA MET A 564 0.92 -27.51 29.00
C MET A 564 1.07 -28.99 28.66
N THR A 565 0.93 -29.87 29.66
CA THR A 565 1.04 -31.33 29.50
C THR A 565 -0.05 -31.91 28.59
N ARG A 566 -1.25 -31.32 28.58
CA ARG A 566 -2.38 -31.71 27.72
C ARG A 566 -2.25 -31.12 26.32
N LEU A 567 -1.65 -29.93 26.18
CA LEU A 567 -1.33 -29.34 24.87
C LEU A 567 -0.27 -30.16 24.13
N LEU A 568 0.84 -30.51 24.79
CA LEU A 568 1.89 -31.35 24.20
C LEU A 568 1.44 -32.79 23.93
N GLY A 569 0.44 -33.27 24.68
CA GLY A 569 -0.24 -34.54 24.44
C GLY A 569 -1.40 -34.49 23.44
N ALA A 570 -1.64 -33.36 22.78
CA ALA A 570 -2.73 -33.22 21.82
C ALA A 570 -2.41 -33.96 20.51
N GLN A 571 -3.41 -34.62 19.92
CA GLN A 571 -3.29 -35.22 18.58
C GLN A 571 -3.36 -34.14 17.49
N SER A 572 -4.22 -33.13 17.71
CA SER A 572 -4.34 -31.91 16.92
C SER A 572 -5.20 -30.91 17.68
N ILE A 573 -4.90 -29.62 17.52
CA ILE A 573 -5.73 -28.54 18.03
C ILE A 573 -6.77 -28.22 16.94
N THR A 574 -8.05 -28.33 17.24
CA THR A 574 -9.12 -28.19 16.23
C THR A 574 -10.22 -27.28 16.73
N VAL A 575 -10.63 -26.27 15.97
CA VAL A 575 -11.74 -25.35 16.32
C VAL A 575 -12.95 -25.52 15.41
N ARG A 576 -14.14 -25.31 15.99
CA ARG A 576 -15.41 -25.11 15.28
C ARG A 576 -16.29 -24.11 16.01
N CYS A 577 -17.17 -23.44 15.28
CA CYS A 577 -18.15 -22.52 15.86
C CYS A 577 -19.60 -22.78 15.39
N PHE A 578 -20.54 -22.12 16.08
CA PHE A 578 -21.99 -22.30 15.99
C PHE A 578 -22.70 -20.93 16.06
N ASN A 579 -23.61 -20.66 15.12
CA ASN A 579 -24.38 -19.42 15.05
C ASN A 579 -25.70 -19.46 15.87
N VAL A 580 -26.73 -18.67 15.56
CA VAL A 580 -28.05 -18.75 16.22
C VAL A 580 -28.97 -19.89 15.75
N PHE A 581 -28.73 -20.46 14.56
CA PHE A 581 -29.70 -21.31 13.84
C PHE A 581 -29.50 -22.83 13.93
N LYS A 582 -28.48 -23.29 14.66
CA LYS A 582 -28.13 -24.73 14.81
C LYS A 582 -27.38 -25.22 13.55
N ASN A 583 -26.69 -24.26 12.92
CA ASN A 583 -25.64 -24.47 11.94
C ASN A 583 -24.28 -24.58 12.65
N THR A 584 -23.35 -25.24 11.97
CA THR A 584 -21.98 -25.52 12.39
C THR A 584 -21.10 -25.62 11.16
N GLN A 585 -19.82 -25.30 11.31
CA GLN A 585 -18.81 -25.61 10.29
C GLN A 585 -18.77 -27.13 9.99
N PRO A 586 -18.60 -27.54 8.71
CA PRO A 586 -18.27 -28.91 8.37
C PRO A 586 -16.84 -29.23 8.78
N GLU A 587 -16.52 -30.48 9.06
CA GLU A 587 -15.10 -30.88 9.23
C GLU A 587 -14.41 -31.17 7.90
N LYS A 588 -15.21 -31.37 6.85
CA LYS A 588 -14.77 -31.77 5.52
C LYS A 588 -14.72 -30.51 4.64
N PRO A 589 -13.58 -30.07 4.06
CA PRO A 589 -13.56 -28.99 3.07
C PRO A 589 -14.48 -29.31 1.88
N ILE A 590 -15.51 -28.47 1.70
CA ILE A 590 -16.46 -28.59 0.59
C ILE A 590 -15.91 -27.83 -0.62
N TRP A 591 -14.96 -28.47 -1.30
CA TRP A 591 -14.24 -27.89 -2.42
C TRP A 591 -15.15 -27.44 -3.58
N ASN A 592 -14.80 -26.34 -4.24
CA ASN A 592 -15.43 -25.80 -5.44
C ASN A 592 -14.41 -25.08 -6.34
N ILE A 593 -14.69 -24.96 -7.65
CA ILE A 593 -13.75 -24.47 -8.68
C ILE A 593 -13.21 -23.04 -8.49
N MET A 594 -13.95 -22.18 -7.77
CA MET A 594 -13.53 -20.80 -7.46
C MET A 594 -12.76 -20.67 -6.13
N GLY A 595 -12.68 -21.76 -5.37
CA GLY A 595 -12.00 -21.80 -4.08
C GLY A 595 -12.62 -20.88 -3.04
N MET A 596 -13.93 -20.64 -3.13
CA MET A 596 -14.66 -19.71 -2.28
C MET A 596 -15.36 -20.42 -1.13
N MET A 597 -15.67 -19.69 -0.06
CA MET A 597 -16.50 -20.17 1.05
C MET A 597 -15.90 -21.39 1.80
N ASN A 598 -14.59 -21.40 2.04
CA ASN A 598 -13.99 -22.39 2.94
C ASN A 598 -14.26 -22.06 4.40
N ASN A 599 -15.14 -22.83 5.03
CA ASN A 599 -15.34 -22.82 6.48
C ASN A 599 -15.13 -24.17 7.16
N CYS A 600 -14.31 -25.08 6.62
CA CYS A 600 -14.07 -26.35 7.30
C CYS A 600 -13.41 -26.14 8.69
N TRP A 601 -13.44 -27.12 9.58
CA TRP A 601 -12.79 -27.01 10.89
C TRP A 601 -11.30 -26.65 10.73
N TYR A 602 -10.87 -25.58 11.38
CA TYR A 602 -9.47 -25.15 11.31
C TYR A 602 -8.63 -25.99 12.29
N ILE A 603 -7.51 -26.53 11.81
CA ILE A 603 -6.70 -27.51 12.53
C ILE A 603 -5.24 -27.05 12.58
N VAL A 604 -4.68 -26.97 13.77
CA VAL A 604 -3.24 -26.81 14.03
C VAL A 604 -2.68 -28.15 14.51
N LYS A 605 -1.48 -28.51 14.04
CA LYS A 605 -0.77 -29.76 14.39
C LYS A 605 0.57 -29.47 15.05
N THR A 606 1.08 -30.46 15.77
CA THR A 606 2.37 -30.45 16.46
C THR A 606 3.37 -31.34 15.75
N GLU A 607 4.57 -30.82 15.49
CA GLU A 607 5.74 -31.59 15.04
C GLU A 607 6.79 -31.60 16.16
N LEU A 608 7.54 -32.69 16.29
CA LEU A 608 8.67 -32.80 17.24
C LEU A 608 9.98 -32.45 16.52
N ILE A 609 10.81 -31.62 17.14
CA ILE A 609 12.14 -31.26 16.62
C ILE A 609 13.24 -31.61 17.63
N GLU A 610 14.29 -32.29 17.15
CA GLU A 610 15.44 -32.74 17.93
C GLU A 610 16.48 -31.61 18.13
N GLY A 611 16.06 -30.53 18.77
CA GLY A 611 16.89 -29.34 19.00
C GLY A 611 16.96 -28.38 17.82
N ASP A 612 17.43 -27.17 18.10
CA ASP A 612 18.08 -26.30 17.11
C ASP A 612 19.56 -26.12 17.44
N GLU A 613 20.31 -25.53 16.52
CA GLU A 613 21.78 -25.44 16.58
C GLU A 613 22.29 -24.56 17.73
N GLU A 614 21.44 -23.70 18.32
CA GLU A 614 21.79 -22.83 19.46
C GLU A 614 21.47 -23.46 20.82
N THR A 615 20.29 -24.10 20.97
CA THR A 615 19.81 -24.57 22.27
C THR A 615 20.03 -26.06 22.51
N ASN A 616 20.02 -26.87 21.45
CA ASN A 616 20.05 -28.34 21.50
C ASN A 616 18.98 -28.96 22.45
N LEU A 617 17.86 -28.26 22.66
CA LEU A 617 16.75 -28.72 23.50
C LEU A 617 15.58 -29.25 22.65
N PRO A 618 15.02 -30.44 22.96
CA PRO A 618 13.86 -30.93 22.24
C PRO A 618 12.66 -30.00 22.44
N SER A 619 11.95 -29.74 21.34
CA SER A 619 10.81 -28.81 21.29
C SER A 619 9.65 -29.42 20.49
N VAL A 620 8.46 -28.88 20.73
CA VAL A 620 7.31 -29.01 19.82
C VAL A 620 7.17 -27.73 19.03
N ILE A 621 6.96 -27.84 17.71
CA ILE A 621 6.64 -26.72 16.82
C ILE A 621 5.19 -26.85 16.32
N PHE A 622 4.44 -25.74 16.32
CA PHE A 622 3.05 -25.71 15.89
C PHE A 622 2.93 -25.31 14.41
N ARG A 623 2.10 -26.06 13.68
CA ARG A 623 1.83 -25.87 12.25
C ARG A 623 0.35 -25.61 12.01
N HIS A 624 0.04 -24.53 11.32
CA HIS A 624 -1.27 -24.24 10.75
C HIS A 624 -1.47 -25.06 9.46
N PRO A 625 -2.68 -25.10 8.86
CA PRO A 625 -2.91 -25.82 7.61
C PRO A 625 -1.94 -25.37 6.51
N THR A 626 -1.87 -24.07 6.25
CA THR A 626 -1.06 -23.47 5.19
C THR A 626 -0.57 -22.08 5.61
N GLU A 627 0.64 -21.68 5.22
CA GLU A 627 1.05 -20.28 5.18
C GLU A 627 0.49 -19.61 3.91
N PRO A 628 0.13 -18.31 3.93
CA PRO A 628 -0.41 -17.60 2.77
C PRO A 628 0.59 -17.48 1.60
N GLY A 629 0.10 -17.05 0.43
CA GLY A 629 0.94 -16.76 -0.74
C GLY A 629 1.73 -17.99 -1.23
N THR A 630 3.05 -17.87 -1.32
CA THR A 630 3.97 -18.97 -1.68
C THR A 630 4.46 -19.81 -0.48
N GLY A 631 4.25 -19.38 0.77
CA GLY A 631 4.81 -20.05 1.97
C GLY A 631 4.43 -21.53 2.12
N ASP A 632 5.39 -22.39 2.45
CA ASP A 632 5.26 -23.86 2.41
C ASP A 632 5.19 -24.52 3.81
N GLY A 633 5.38 -23.77 4.88
CA GLY A 633 5.59 -24.26 6.25
C GLY A 633 4.37 -24.86 6.95
N GLY A 634 3.19 -24.91 6.32
CA GLY A 634 1.98 -25.52 6.88
C GLY A 634 2.00 -27.05 6.87
N TRP A 635 1.15 -27.70 7.67
CA TRP A 635 1.07 -29.17 7.72
C TRP A 635 0.33 -29.79 6.53
N LEU A 636 -0.56 -29.04 5.87
CA LEU A 636 -1.34 -29.51 4.73
C LEU A 636 -0.46 -29.43 3.48
N LYS A 637 0.11 -30.56 3.07
CA LYS A 637 0.98 -30.67 1.90
C LYS A 637 0.19 -31.00 0.62
N PRO A 638 0.72 -30.68 -0.57
CA PRO A 638 0.09 -31.02 -1.85
C PRO A 638 -0.22 -32.51 -1.97
N SER A 639 -1.32 -32.85 -2.62
CA SER A 639 -1.69 -34.26 -2.84
C SER A 639 -0.97 -34.91 -4.01
N GLU A 640 -1.07 -36.24 -4.10
CA GLU A 640 -0.53 -37.02 -5.22
C GLU A 640 -1.11 -36.60 -6.59
N GLU A 641 -2.33 -36.06 -6.64
CA GLU A 641 -2.93 -35.55 -7.89
C GLU A 641 -2.18 -34.27 -8.35
N ILE A 642 -1.79 -33.37 -7.43
CA ILE A 642 -0.92 -32.21 -7.72
C ILE A 642 0.50 -32.67 -8.09
N LYS A 643 1.12 -33.55 -7.28
CA LYS A 643 2.49 -34.03 -7.50
C LYS A 643 2.64 -34.75 -8.84
N ILE A 644 1.63 -35.52 -9.26
CA ILE A 644 1.63 -36.20 -10.57
C ILE A 644 1.44 -35.21 -11.72
N ALA A 645 0.72 -34.10 -11.52
CA ALA A 645 0.67 -33.02 -12.51
C ALA A 645 2.05 -32.33 -12.63
N GLN A 646 2.63 -31.91 -11.51
CA GLN A 646 3.97 -31.28 -11.45
C GLN A 646 5.05 -32.18 -12.05
N ALA A 647 5.11 -33.47 -11.70
CA ALA A 647 6.10 -34.41 -12.24
C ALA A 647 5.94 -34.65 -13.75
N LYS A 648 4.71 -34.56 -14.30
CA LYS A 648 4.49 -34.62 -15.77
C LYS A 648 4.96 -33.34 -16.46
N GLN A 649 4.68 -32.18 -15.84
CA GLN A 649 5.10 -30.85 -16.31
C GLN A 649 6.64 -30.74 -16.33
N GLU A 650 7.32 -31.23 -15.29
CA GLU A 650 8.78 -31.36 -15.26
C GLU A 650 9.30 -32.28 -16.38
N ALA A 651 8.72 -33.47 -16.52
CA ALA A 651 9.10 -34.44 -17.57
C ALA A 651 8.82 -33.95 -19.01
N GLY A 652 7.97 -32.94 -19.19
CA GLY A 652 7.74 -32.26 -20.47
C GLY A 652 8.70 -31.09 -20.78
N THR A 653 9.59 -30.72 -19.86
CA THR A 653 10.49 -29.57 -20.03
C THR A 653 11.58 -29.86 -21.07
N PRO A 654 11.80 -28.98 -22.08
CA PRO A 654 12.86 -29.17 -23.08
C PRO A 654 14.27 -29.19 -22.46
N GLU A 655 15.12 -30.12 -22.92
CA GLU A 655 16.52 -30.29 -22.43
C GLU A 655 17.43 -29.06 -22.65
N LYS A 656 16.98 -28.08 -23.45
CA LYS A 656 17.78 -26.91 -23.79
C LYS A 656 18.01 -26.03 -22.55
N GLN A 657 19.27 -25.75 -22.25
CA GLN A 657 19.66 -24.82 -21.18
C GLN A 657 20.06 -23.45 -21.73
N PHE A 658 19.81 -22.41 -20.93
CA PHE A 658 20.14 -21.01 -21.21
C PHE A 658 20.97 -20.39 -20.08
N THR A 659 21.89 -19.49 -20.45
CA THR A 659 22.67 -18.67 -19.53
C THR A 659 21.93 -17.39 -19.14
N ARG A 660 22.31 -16.76 -18.02
CA ARG A 660 21.75 -15.46 -17.60
C ARG A 660 22.01 -14.41 -18.68
N GLU A 661 23.23 -14.41 -19.18
CA GLU A 661 23.78 -13.49 -20.16
C GLU A 661 23.11 -13.64 -21.55
N GLU A 662 22.41 -14.74 -21.82
CA GLU A 662 21.50 -14.89 -22.98
C GLU A 662 20.12 -14.30 -22.71
N ILE A 663 19.52 -14.63 -21.56
CA ILE A 663 18.16 -14.20 -21.19
C ILE A 663 18.06 -12.66 -21.09
N GLU A 664 19.08 -12.00 -20.53
CA GLU A 664 19.16 -10.54 -20.38
C GLU A 664 19.14 -9.73 -21.70
N LYS A 665 19.14 -10.39 -22.86
CA LYS A 665 18.96 -9.72 -24.17
C LYS A 665 17.50 -9.52 -24.57
N HIS A 666 16.58 -10.23 -23.92
CA HIS A 666 15.16 -10.36 -24.29
C HIS A 666 14.27 -9.55 -23.32
N ASP A 667 14.53 -8.24 -23.26
CA ASP A 667 13.99 -7.25 -22.31
C ASP A 667 12.92 -6.31 -22.92
N LYS A 668 12.30 -6.66 -24.07
CA LYS A 668 11.47 -5.73 -24.88
C LYS A 668 10.06 -6.26 -25.18
N ASN A 669 9.10 -5.36 -25.41
CA ASN A 669 7.71 -5.70 -25.75
C ASN A 669 7.58 -6.63 -26.98
N ASN A 670 8.54 -6.59 -27.91
CA ASN A 670 8.57 -7.43 -29.11
C ASN A 670 9.68 -8.51 -29.08
N ASP A 671 10.34 -8.71 -27.94
CA ASP A 671 11.33 -9.74 -27.67
C ASP A 671 11.49 -9.89 -26.14
N CYS A 672 10.60 -10.65 -25.51
CA CYS A 672 10.39 -10.70 -24.06
C CYS A 672 10.50 -12.13 -23.52
N TRP A 673 11.59 -12.44 -22.80
CA TRP A 673 11.73 -13.72 -22.10
C TRP A 673 11.66 -13.51 -20.59
N ILE A 674 11.04 -14.47 -19.89
CA ILE A 674 10.90 -14.47 -18.42
C ILE A 674 11.35 -15.82 -17.84
N VAL A 675 11.82 -15.80 -16.59
CA VAL A 675 12.32 -16.98 -15.86
C VAL A 675 11.40 -17.34 -14.71
N ILE A 676 10.78 -18.51 -14.76
CA ILE A 676 9.81 -19.01 -13.78
C ILE A 676 10.26 -20.42 -13.37
N ASP A 677 10.47 -20.70 -12.09
CA ASP A 677 10.91 -22.01 -11.57
C ASP A 677 12.14 -22.55 -12.34
N GLY A 678 13.12 -21.66 -12.57
CA GLY A 678 14.32 -21.99 -13.36
C GLY A 678 14.05 -22.44 -14.80
N LYS A 679 12.84 -22.23 -15.35
CA LYS A 679 12.43 -22.50 -16.73
C LYS A 679 12.31 -21.16 -17.49
N VAL A 680 12.62 -21.18 -18.78
CA VAL A 680 12.63 -19.97 -19.65
C VAL A 680 11.41 -19.99 -20.56
N TYR A 681 10.61 -18.93 -20.49
CA TYR A 681 9.39 -18.76 -21.28
C TYR A 681 9.49 -17.54 -22.20
N ASP A 682 9.02 -17.69 -23.42
CA ASP A 682 8.96 -16.61 -24.43
C ASP A 682 7.60 -15.94 -24.40
N ALA A 683 7.50 -14.97 -23.49
CA ALA A 683 6.29 -14.21 -23.25
C ALA A 683 6.03 -13.16 -24.34
N THR A 684 6.86 -13.06 -25.39
CA THR A 684 6.68 -12.11 -26.52
C THR A 684 5.29 -12.18 -27.16
N SER A 685 4.73 -13.39 -27.28
CA SER A 685 3.35 -13.59 -27.80
C SER A 685 2.24 -13.23 -26.81
N VAL A 686 2.59 -13.07 -25.52
CA VAL A 686 1.69 -12.85 -24.38
C VAL A 686 1.55 -11.35 -24.06
N VAL A 687 2.58 -10.53 -24.34
CA VAL A 687 2.73 -9.16 -23.79
C VAL A 687 1.52 -8.24 -23.98
N ASP A 688 0.94 -8.08 -25.18
CA ASP A 688 -0.04 -7.01 -25.38
C ASP A 688 -1.46 -7.32 -24.91
N TRP A 689 -1.82 -8.60 -24.74
CA TRP A 689 -3.16 -9.04 -24.34
C TRP A 689 -3.23 -9.61 -22.91
N HIS A 690 -2.08 -9.86 -22.28
CA HIS A 690 -1.96 -10.44 -20.94
C HIS A 690 -2.93 -9.79 -19.92
N PRO A 691 -3.68 -10.57 -19.12
CA PRO A 691 -4.71 -10.02 -18.23
C PRO A 691 -4.18 -9.15 -17.08
N GLY A 692 -2.91 -9.31 -16.68
CA GLY A 692 -2.23 -8.36 -15.79
C GLY A 692 -1.71 -7.10 -16.49
N GLY A 693 -2.05 -6.89 -17.76
CA GLY A 693 -1.51 -5.86 -18.64
C GLY A 693 -0.04 -6.08 -19.05
N LYS A 694 0.42 -5.26 -19.99
CA LYS A 694 1.80 -5.32 -20.54
C LYS A 694 2.86 -5.09 -19.46
N ALA A 695 2.58 -4.18 -18.53
CA ALA A 695 3.51 -3.74 -17.50
C ALA A 695 3.92 -4.88 -16.55
N ALA A 696 2.98 -5.77 -16.21
CA ALA A 696 3.26 -6.94 -15.37
C ALA A 696 4.39 -7.79 -15.96
N ILE A 697 4.21 -8.32 -17.19
CA ILE A 697 5.24 -9.12 -17.86
C ILE A 697 6.52 -8.32 -18.12
N LEU A 698 6.41 -7.08 -18.63
CA LEU A 698 7.58 -6.25 -18.93
C LEU A 698 8.44 -5.94 -17.70
N SER A 699 7.85 -5.93 -16.49
CA SER A 699 8.61 -5.79 -15.25
C SER A 699 9.59 -6.94 -14.98
N HIS A 700 9.45 -8.08 -15.68
CA HIS A 700 10.30 -9.27 -15.60
C HIS A 700 11.10 -9.55 -16.88
N ALA A 701 10.90 -8.80 -17.96
CA ALA A 701 11.53 -9.08 -19.25
C ALA A 701 13.06 -9.08 -19.16
N GLY A 702 13.69 -10.17 -19.59
CA GLY A 702 15.12 -10.41 -19.51
C GLY A 702 15.66 -10.66 -18.10
N LYS A 703 14.83 -10.62 -17.05
CA LYS A 703 15.30 -10.69 -15.65
C LYS A 703 15.37 -12.13 -15.12
N VAL A 704 16.40 -12.37 -14.30
CA VAL A 704 16.73 -13.68 -13.73
C VAL A 704 16.74 -13.57 -12.20
N HIS A 705 15.56 -13.49 -11.59
CA HIS A 705 15.36 -13.33 -10.14
C HIS A 705 14.14 -14.11 -9.61
N GLN A 706 14.13 -14.44 -8.31
CA GLN A 706 13.17 -15.36 -7.70
C GLN A 706 11.72 -14.90 -7.87
N GLN A 707 11.48 -13.60 -7.61
CA GLN A 707 10.19 -12.94 -7.70
C GLN A 707 9.37 -13.31 -8.96
N THR A 708 10.00 -13.46 -10.13
CA THR A 708 9.29 -13.84 -11.38
C THR A 708 8.57 -15.19 -11.27
N THR A 709 9.11 -16.11 -10.47
CA THR A 709 8.44 -17.38 -10.13
C THR A 709 7.30 -17.15 -9.16
N ASP A 710 7.55 -16.39 -8.09
CA ASP A 710 6.61 -16.16 -6.99
C ASP A 710 5.34 -15.44 -7.46
N GLU A 711 5.48 -14.49 -8.40
CA GLU A 711 4.34 -13.82 -9.05
C GLU A 711 3.60 -14.76 -10.00
N PHE A 712 4.32 -15.58 -10.78
CA PHE A 712 3.71 -16.47 -11.76
C PHE A 712 2.88 -17.59 -11.10
N GLU A 713 3.43 -18.28 -10.10
CA GLU A 713 2.75 -19.36 -9.36
C GLU A 713 1.43 -18.92 -8.71
N SER A 714 1.25 -17.61 -8.50
CA SER A 714 0.11 -17.04 -7.80
C SER A 714 -1.15 -16.84 -8.66
N ILE A 715 -0.99 -16.65 -9.98
CA ILE A 715 -2.05 -16.20 -10.90
C ILE A 715 -2.25 -17.15 -12.09
N HIS A 716 -1.23 -17.92 -12.49
CA HIS A 716 -1.14 -18.45 -13.86
C HIS A 716 -1.43 -19.96 -14.03
N ASP A 717 -1.43 -20.34 -15.31
CA ASP A 717 -2.32 -21.32 -15.91
C ASP A 717 -1.61 -22.19 -16.97
N ASP A 718 -2.22 -23.32 -17.34
CA ASP A 718 -1.64 -24.36 -18.20
C ASP A 718 -1.18 -23.87 -19.59
N TYR A 719 -1.78 -22.82 -20.15
CA TYR A 719 -1.39 -22.23 -21.45
C TYR A 719 0.09 -21.86 -21.53
N ALA A 720 0.70 -21.43 -20.41
CA ALA A 720 2.09 -20.97 -20.39
C ALA A 720 3.08 -22.04 -20.87
N TYR A 721 2.76 -23.32 -20.73
CA TYR A 721 3.64 -24.43 -21.14
C TYR A 721 3.84 -24.51 -22.66
N GLU A 722 2.96 -23.94 -23.48
CA GLU A 722 3.20 -23.81 -24.92
C GLU A 722 4.36 -22.86 -25.27
N LYS A 723 4.71 -21.94 -24.36
CA LYS A 723 5.75 -20.91 -24.58
C LYS A 723 7.11 -21.29 -23.98
N LEU A 724 7.21 -22.48 -23.39
CA LEU A 724 8.40 -22.99 -22.70
C LEU A 724 9.53 -23.30 -23.70
N LYS A 725 10.68 -22.61 -23.55
CA LYS A 725 11.88 -22.80 -24.39
C LYS A 725 12.88 -23.81 -23.83
N GLY A 726 12.86 -24.06 -22.53
CA GLY A 726 13.84 -24.87 -21.82
C GLY A 726 14.09 -24.39 -20.38
N SER A 727 15.30 -24.62 -19.85
CA SER A 727 15.68 -24.33 -18.46
C SER A 727 16.89 -23.40 -18.33
N ILE A 728 17.13 -22.83 -17.16
CA ILE A 728 18.33 -22.05 -16.85
C ILE A 728 19.45 -22.94 -16.29
N THR A 729 20.70 -22.59 -16.59
CA THR A 729 21.87 -23.26 -16.01
C THR A 729 21.90 -23.21 -14.48
N GLU A 730 22.55 -24.20 -13.85
CA GLU A 730 22.74 -24.22 -12.39
C GLU A 730 23.47 -22.98 -11.84
N LYS A 731 24.36 -22.36 -12.62
CA LYS A 731 24.99 -21.06 -12.28
C LYS A 731 23.93 -19.97 -12.08
N ALA A 732 22.91 -19.93 -12.94
CA ALA A 732 21.81 -18.97 -12.86
C ALA A 732 20.84 -19.29 -11.70
N LYS A 733 20.51 -20.56 -11.44
CA LYS A 733 19.72 -20.95 -10.26
C LYS A 733 20.40 -20.53 -8.95
N ASN A 734 21.70 -20.80 -8.83
CA ASN A 734 22.49 -20.40 -7.66
C ASN A 734 22.62 -18.86 -7.53
N PHE A 735 22.60 -18.11 -8.63
CA PHE A 735 22.52 -16.65 -8.61
C PHE A 735 21.16 -16.15 -8.09
N ILE A 736 20.04 -16.71 -8.60
CA ILE A 736 18.69 -16.40 -8.12
C ILE A 736 18.60 -16.60 -6.60
N LYS A 737 18.95 -17.81 -6.12
CA LYS A 737 18.86 -18.16 -4.71
C LYS A 737 19.73 -17.25 -3.83
N LYS A 738 20.98 -16.98 -4.21
CA LYS A 738 21.86 -16.08 -3.46
C LYS A 738 21.39 -14.63 -3.45
N SER A 739 20.73 -14.17 -4.53
CA SER A 739 20.17 -12.81 -4.58
C SER A 739 18.99 -12.68 -3.64
N ALA A 740 18.05 -13.64 -3.65
CA ALA A 740 16.92 -13.68 -2.71
C ALA A 740 17.39 -13.79 -1.25
N GLU A 741 18.36 -14.67 -0.97
CA GLU A 741 19.00 -14.79 0.36
C GLU A 741 19.79 -13.54 0.80
N ALA A 742 20.20 -12.67 -0.13
CA ALA A 742 20.89 -11.42 0.18
C ALA A 742 19.88 -10.30 0.45
N THR A 743 18.87 -10.11 -0.41
CA THR A 743 17.76 -9.15 -0.19
C THR A 743 17.10 -9.40 1.16
N ALA A 744 16.66 -10.63 1.43
CA ALA A 744 16.04 -11.00 2.70
C ALA A 744 16.95 -10.85 3.95
N LYS A 745 18.27 -10.67 3.77
CA LYS A 745 19.21 -10.35 4.87
C LYS A 745 19.44 -8.84 5.01
N GLU A 746 19.44 -8.08 3.90
CA GLU A 746 19.45 -6.62 3.97
C GLU A 746 18.13 -6.09 4.60
N ASP A 747 16.98 -6.65 4.23
CA ASP A 747 15.65 -6.27 4.76
C ASP A 747 15.52 -6.51 6.28
N VAL A 748 16.17 -7.56 6.80
CA VAL A 748 16.19 -7.90 8.24
C VAL A 748 17.22 -7.06 9.00
N ALA A 749 18.30 -6.60 8.34
CA ALA A 749 19.34 -5.80 8.96
C ALA A 749 18.95 -4.32 9.15
N ASP A 750 18.06 -3.78 8.32
CA ASP A 750 17.61 -2.37 8.34
C ASP A 750 16.80 -1.98 9.61
N GLY A 751 16.48 -2.95 10.46
CA GLY A 751 15.51 -2.82 11.56
C GLY A 751 15.96 -2.16 12.87
N SER A 752 17.25 -1.80 13.07
CA SER A 752 17.75 -1.43 14.42
C SER A 752 18.54 -0.12 14.58
N GLU A 753 19.21 0.45 13.57
CA GLU A 753 20.06 1.66 13.75
C GLU A 753 19.65 2.92 12.95
N HIS A 754 18.77 2.84 11.96
CA HIS A 754 18.52 3.94 11.00
C HIS A 754 17.35 4.89 11.34
N THR A 755 16.95 5.01 12.60
CA THR A 755 15.84 5.89 13.02
C THR A 755 16.03 7.36 12.63
N LYS A 756 17.26 7.90 12.63
CA LYS A 756 17.53 9.32 12.29
C LYS A 756 17.84 9.64 10.82
N LEU A 757 18.12 8.64 9.96
CA LEU A 757 18.49 8.88 8.56
C LEU A 757 17.26 9.05 7.65
N ALA A 758 17.29 10.03 6.74
CA ALA A 758 16.25 10.23 5.74
C ALA A 758 16.37 9.28 4.54
N LEU A 759 17.57 9.15 3.97
CA LEU A 759 17.82 8.23 2.85
C LEU A 759 17.74 6.77 3.30
N GLN A 760 17.04 5.95 2.50
CA GLN A 760 16.92 4.50 2.66
C GLN A 760 17.18 3.86 1.29
N LYS A 761 18.06 2.86 1.23
CA LYS A 761 18.60 2.29 -0.02
C LYS A 761 17.50 1.69 -0.91
N HIS A 762 16.56 0.99 -0.29
CA HIS A 762 15.51 0.20 -0.96
C HIS A 762 14.10 0.80 -0.83
N ARG A 763 13.93 1.91 -0.10
CA ARG A 763 12.63 2.50 0.22
C ARG A 763 12.51 3.93 -0.27
N TRP A 764 11.37 4.27 -0.88
CA TRP A 764 11.05 5.64 -1.26
C TRP A 764 10.49 6.42 -0.08
N VAL A 765 10.94 7.67 0.06
CA VAL A 765 10.61 8.56 1.16
C VAL A 765 10.15 9.90 0.59
N PRO A 766 8.95 10.41 0.93
CA PRO A 766 8.49 11.70 0.44
C PRO A 766 9.34 12.84 0.99
N VAL A 767 9.62 13.82 0.14
CA VAL A 767 10.34 15.05 0.49
C VAL A 767 9.63 16.25 -0.11
N LYS A 768 9.43 17.29 0.71
CA LYS A 768 8.53 18.42 0.40
C LYS A 768 9.32 19.58 -0.22
N LEU A 769 8.90 20.10 -1.36
CA LEU A 769 9.52 21.29 -1.98
C LEU A 769 9.15 22.55 -1.18
N ILE A 770 10.13 23.21 -0.57
CA ILE A 770 9.91 24.40 0.29
C ILE A 770 10.48 25.72 -0.27
N ASP A 771 11.46 25.68 -1.17
CA ASP A 771 11.96 26.85 -1.92
C ASP A 771 12.37 26.47 -3.35
N ARG A 772 12.18 27.40 -4.28
CA ARG A 772 12.56 27.32 -5.70
C ARG A 772 13.09 28.69 -6.12
N GLN A 773 14.41 28.80 -6.18
CA GLN A 773 15.12 30.04 -6.49
C GLN A 773 15.63 30.01 -7.94
N GLU A 774 15.31 31.03 -8.74
CA GLU A 774 15.93 31.20 -10.07
C GLU A 774 17.42 31.53 -9.92
N VAL A 775 18.25 30.81 -10.69
CA VAL A 775 19.72 30.99 -10.77
C VAL A 775 20.11 31.50 -12.15
N SER A 776 19.44 30.99 -13.18
CA SER A 776 19.48 31.52 -14.55
C SER A 776 18.17 31.19 -15.28
N LYS A 777 18.01 31.73 -16.50
CA LYS A 777 16.83 31.52 -17.36
C LYS A 777 16.39 30.05 -17.45
N ASP A 778 17.33 29.11 -17.41
CA ASP A 778 17.07 27.67 -17.50
C ASP A 778 17.58 26.86 -16.30
N THR A 779 18.05 27.47 -15.21
CA THR A 779 18.58 26.76 -14.04
C THR A 779 18.03 27.31 -12.72
N ARG A 780 17.61 26.42 -11.83
CA ARG A 780 17.05 26.77 -10.51
C ARG A 780 17.75 25.98 -9.41
N LYS A 781 17.72 26.53 -8.20
CA LYS A 781 18.03 25.84 -6.94
C LYS A 781 16.71 25.49 -6.27
N TYR A 782 16.50 24.21 -5.98
CA TYR A 782 15.33 23.66 -5.30
C TYR A 782 15.76 23.21 -3.90
N THR A 783 15.06 23.64 -2.87
CA THR A 783 15.28 23.18 -1.50
C THR A 783 14.12 22.29 -1.06
N PHE A 784 14.47 21.07 -0.64
CA PHE A 784 13.52 20.09 -0.16
C PHE A 784 13.68 19.88 1.35
N GLN A 785 12.56 19.69 2.04
CA GLN A 785 12.48 19.24 3.43
C GLN A 785 12.32 17.72 3.47
N VAL A 786 13.09 17.05 4.32
CA VAL A 786 12.96 15.62 4.61
C VAL A 786 11.93 15.39 5.73
N PRO A 787 11.38 14.18 5.91
CA PRO A 787 10.35 13.94 6.93
C PRO A 787 10.77 14.32 8.35
N ASP A 788 9.77 14.69 9.17
CA ASP A 788 9.98 15.07 10.56
C ASP A 788 10.72 13.97 11.36
N GLY A 789 11.68 14.38 12.18
CA GLY A 789 12.57 13.48 12.92
C GLY A 789 13.75 12.91 12.11
N LYS A 790 13.75 13.01 10.77
CA LYS A 790 14.82 12.50 9.90
C LYS A 790 15.88 13.55 9.55
N GLY A 791 16.32 14.35 10.53
CA GLY A 791 17.15 15.54 10.31
C GLY A 791 18.46 15.33 9.52
N THR A 792 19.00 14.11 9.51
CA THR A 792 20.22 13.73 8.78
C THR A 792 19.87 13.06 7.45
N LEU A 793 20.34 13.62 6.32
CA LEU A 793 20.13 13.06 4.98
C LEU A 793 20.80 11.68 4.84
N GLY A 794 22.05 11.54 5.26
CA GLY A 794 22.79 10.26 5.19
C GLY A 794 23.46 9.97 3.84
N LEU A 795 23.85 11.00 3.09
CA LEU A 795 24.49 10.87 1.77
C LEU A 795 26.03 10.89 1.87
N GLY A 796 26.72 9.92 1.27
CA GLY A 796 28.18 9.94 1.12
C GLY A 796 28.65 10.95 0.07
N THR A 797 29.82 11.56 0.25
CA THR A 797 30.42 12.43 -0.78
C THR A 797 30.68 11.63 -2.07
N CYS A 798 30.32 12.21 -3.21
CA CYS A 798 30.29 11.63 -4.57
C CYS A 798 29.09 10.73 -4.88
N GLN A 799 28.23 10.41 -3.91
CA GLN A 799 26.99 9.66 -4.15
C GLN A 799 25.84 10.57 -4.60
N HIS A 800 24.78 9.94 -5.11
CA HIS A 800 23.58 10.58 -5.66
C HIS A 800 22.33 10.15 -4.91
N ILE A 801 21.29 10.97 -4.99
CA ILE A 801 19.93 10.59 -4.65
C ILE A 801 19.14 10.33 -5.94
N LEU A 802 18.15 9.45 -5.87
CA LEU A 802 17.12 9.34 -6.89
C LEU A 802 15.94 10.21 -6.46
N ILE A 803 15.41 11.02 -7.39
CA ILE A 803 14.12 11.68 -7.24
C ILE A 803 13.10 10.97 -8.14
N GLY A 804 11.95 10.65 -7.57
CA GLY A 804 10.79 10.04 -8.22
C GLY A 804 9.59 10.99 -8.26
N PHE A 805 8.77 10.88 -9.30
CA PHE A 805 7.49 11.59 -9.42
C PHE A 805 6.47 10.71 -10.14
N HIS A 806 5.19 10.78 -9.76
CA HIS A 806 4.18 9.81 -10.20
C HIS A 806 3.53 10.19 -11.53
N LEU A 807 3.50 9.23 -12.47
CA LEU A 807 2.74 9.29 -13.71
C LEU A 807 1.67 8.16 -13.71
N ARG A 808 0.70 8.22 -14.64
CA ARG A 808 -0.41 7.23 -14.75
C ARG A 808 0.07 5.78 -14.83
N ASP A 809 1.21 5.53 -15.47
CA ASP A 809 1.73 4.18 -15.74
C ASP A 809 2.83 3.72 -14.76
N ARG A 810 3.62 4.66 -14.22
CA ARG A 810 4.82 4.38 -13.42
C ARG A 810 5.38 5.62 -12.73
N MET A 811 6.30 5.40 -11.80
CA MET A 811 7.14 6.46 -11.24
C MET A 811 8.23 6.88 -12.24
N LEU A 812 8.30 8.18 -12.54
CA LEU A 812 9.38 8.80 -13.30
C LEU A 812 10.58 9.06 -12.38
N ILE A 813 11.65 8.28 -12.54
CA ILE A 813 12.84 8.35 -11.67
C ILE A 813 14.02 9.03 -12.39
N ARG A 814 14.77 9.90 -11.70
CA ARG A 814 16.05 10.48 -12.17
C ARG A 814 17.06 10.70 -11.03
N SER A 815 18.34 10.47 -11.31
CA SER A 815 19.45 10.70 -10.37
C SER A 815 19.85 12.18 -10.31
N TYR A 816 20.12 12.67 -9.10
CA TYR A 816 20.62 14.02 -8.83
C TYR A 816 21.69 14.00 -7.72
N THR A 817 22.66 14.90 -7.80
CA THR A 817 23.61 15.13 -6.70
C THR A 817 23.23 16.42 -5.96
N PRO A 818 22.90 16.36 -4.66
CA PRO A 818 22.71 17.53 -3.83
C PRO A 818 23.96 18.41 -3.75
N ILE A 819 23.74 19.72 -3.63
CA ILE A 819 24.79 20.72 -3.37
C ILE A 819 24.84 21.12 -1.88
N ARG A 820 23.89 20.62 -1.09
CA ARG A 820 23.76 20.78 0.36
C ARG A 820 22.86 19.64 0.88
N PRO A 821 23.14 19.03 2.05
CA PRO A 821 24.40 19.08 2.79
C PRO A 821 25.53 18.35 2.03
N LEU A 822 26.79 18.66 2.38
CA LEU A 822 27.99 18.07 1.75
C LEU A 822 28.94 17.39 2.74
N LEU A 823 28.74 17.64 4.04
CA LEU A 823 29.56 17.10 5.13
C LEU A 823 28.62 16.41 6.14
N PRO A 824 28.87 15.15 6.54
CA PRO A 824 28.16 14.56 7.68
C PRO A 824 28.29 15.43 8.95
N ALA A 825 27.32 15.31 9.85
CA ALA A 825 27.42 15.94 11.17
C ALA A 825 28.70 15.48 11.90
N ILE A 826 29.35 16.39 12.63
CA ILE A 826 30.53 16.03 13.43
C ILE A 826 30.04 15.18 14.61
N GLN A 827 30.34 13.88 14.57
CA GLN A 827 30.17 13.01 15.73
C GLN A 827 31.20 13.38 16.79
N THR A 828 30.76 14.11 17.81
CA THR A 828 31.55 14.34 19.02
C THR A 828 31.45 13.09 19.91
N ASP A 829 32.41 12.17 19.76
CA ASP A 829 32.51 10.95 20.57
C ASP A 829 32.91 11.26 22.03
N GLN A 830 31.98 11.83 22.81
CA GLN A 830 31.98 11.75 24.27
C GLN A 830 30.59 12.07 24.87
N ASP A 831 30.28 11.35 25.95
CA ASP A 831 29.21 11.56 26.92
C ASP A 831 27.75 11.68 26.44
N SER A 832 27.10 10.53 26.42
CA SER A 832 25.66 10.39 26.63
C SER A 832 25.24 10.84 28.04
N THR A 833 25.11 12.16 28.29
CA THR A 833 24.17 12.79 29.26
C THR A 833 24.39 14.31 29.39
N TYR A 834 23.87 15.11 28.46
CA TYR A 834 23.60 16.53 28.72
C TYR A 834 22.24 16.96 28.16
N GLU A 835 21.47 17.66 29.00
CA GLU A 835 20.19 18.28 28.64
C GLU A 835 20.43 19.57 27.84
N SER A 836 19.43 19.99 27.07
CA SER A 836 19.47 21.18 26.22
C SER A 836 19.68 22.46 27.05
N SER A 837 20.73 23.22 26.73
CA SER A 837 20.93 24.60 27.19
C SER A 837 21.17 25.51 25.98
N GLU A 838 20.39 26.58 25.88
CA GLU A 838 20.15 27.35 24.64
C GLU A 838 21.24 28.39 24.31
N GLU A 839 22.47 28.23 24.81
CA GLU A 839 23.49 29.31 24.82
C GLU A 839 24.66 29.16 23.82
N GLN A 840 24.59 28.25 22.84
CA GLN A 840 25.69 28.04 21.86
C GLN A 840 25.55 28.70 20.47
N GLU A 841 24.51 29.50 20.20
CA GLU A 841 24.35 30.23 18.91
C GLU A 841 25.33 31.42 18.71
N LYS A 842 26.51 31.42 19.33
CA LYS A 842 27.49 32.54 19.29
C LYS A 842 28.90 32.13 18.91
N SER A 843 29.02 31.14 18.03
CA SER A 843 30.22 30.93 17.19
C SER A 843 29.91 31.28 15.73
N ASP A 844 30.84 31.98 15.07
CA ASP A 844 30.75 32.36 13.64
C ASP A 844 31.10 31.16 12.73
N ASP A 845 30.35 30.07 12.87
CA ASP A 845 30.58 28.82 12.12
C ASP A 845 30.04 28.93 10.69
N ARG A 846 30.89 29.53 9.85
CA ARG A 846 30.73 29.70 8.41
C ARG A 846 30.53 28.38 7.62
N CYS A 847 30.68 27.22 8.26
CA CYS A 847 30.37 25.91 7.65
C CYS A 847 29.00 25.35 8.05
N SER A 848 28.28 25.94 9.03
CA SER A 848 27.00 25.43 9.54
C SER A 848 25.99 25.00 8.46
N PRO A 849 25.61 25.84 7.47
CA PRO A 849 24.60 25.46 6.47
C PRO A 849 25.04 24.32 5.53
N VAL A 850 26.33 23.97 5.48
CA VAL A 850 26.87 22.93 4.58
C VAL A 850 26.90 21.54 5.24
N ARG A 851 26.72 21.47 6.58
CA ARG A 851 26.67 20.21 7.33
C ARG A 851 25.29 19.55 7.26
N ASP A 852 25.28 18.22 7.37
CA ASP A 852 24.10 17.40 7.51
C ASP A 852 23.49 17.51 8.92
N GLY A 853 22.19 17.30 9.06
CA GLY A 853 21.42 17.50 10.30
C GLY A 853 20.34 18.60 10.24
N HIS A 854 20.32 19.43 9.19
CA HIS A 854 19.39 20.57 9.02
C HIS A 854 18.01 20.19 8.43
N GLY A 855 17.67 18.90 8.31
CA GLY A 855 16.37 18.44 7.81
C GLY A 855 16.01 18.88 6.39
N THR A 856 16.97 19.36 5.61
CA THR A 856 16.76 19.91 4.27
C THR A 856 17.97 19.66 3.38
N PHE A 857 17.73 19.51 2.07
CA PHE A 857 18.77 19.39 1.05
C PHE A 857 18.47 20.26 -0.18
N ASP A 858 19.50 20.66 -0.91
CA ASP A 858 19.37 21.50 -2.11
C ASP A 858 19.80 20.76 -3.38
N LEU A 859 18.98 20.82 -4.42
CA LEU A 859 19.33 20.39 -5.78
C LEU A 859 19.49 21.61 -6.70
N MET A 860 20.53 21.61 -7.53
CA MET A 860 20.67 22.58 -8.63
C MET A 860 20.39 21.88 -9.96
N VAL A 861 19.26 22.22 -10.59
CA VAL A 861 18.75 21.53 -11.78
C VAL A 861 18.52 22.51 -12.92
N LYS A 862 19.02 22.13 -14.11
CA LYS A 862 18.80 22.84 -15.37
C LYS A 862 17.59 22.24 -16.08
N THR A 863 16.61 23.08 -16.38
CA THR A 863 15.35 22.75 -17.04
C THR A 863 15.52 22.75 -18.54
N TYR A 864 15.34 21.59 -19.15
CA TYR A 864 15.34 21.44 -20.60
C TYR A 864 13.92 21.74 -21.11
N PHE A 865 13.61 23.01 -21.34
CA PHE A 865 12.28 23.43 -21.82
C PHE A 865 11.88 22.75 -23.15
N PRO A 866 10.58 22.57 -23.41
CA PRO A 866 10.09 22.20 -24.74
C PRO A 866 10.39 23.27 -25.79
N ASP A 867 10.49 22.84 -27.05
CA ASP A 867 10.46 23.71 -28.24
C ASP A 867 9.65 23.00 -29.35
N PRO A 868 9.27 23.66 -30.46
CA PRO A 868 8.40 23.08 -31.50
C PRO A 868 8.87 21.75 -32.12
N ASN A 869 10.11 21.31 -31.86
CA ASN A 869 10.67 20.05 -32.35
C ASN A 869 10.78 18.97 -31.27
N GLN A 870 10.67 19.31 -29.97
CA GLN A 870 10.93 18.39 -28.86
C GLN A 870 10.17 18.75 -27.55
N PRO A 871 9.69 17.75 -26.80
CA PRO A 871 8.90 17.91 -25.56
C PRO A 871 9.71 18.38 -24.33
N GLY A 872 11.02 18.55 -24.48
CA GLY A 872 11.91 18.87 -23.35
C GLY A 872 12.17 17.69 -22.39
N GLY A 873 12.80 18.01 -21.25
CA GLY A 873 13.16 17.06 -20.21
C GLY A 873 12.07 16.93 -19.15
N ALA A 874 11.34 15.81 -19.15
CA ALA A 874 10.23 15.48 -18.25
C ALA A 874 10.41 15.95 -16.79
N MET A 875 11.23 15.25 -16.00
CA MET A 875 11.47 15.58 -14.58
C MET A 875 11.91 17.04 -14.37
N SER A 876 12.72 17.59 -15.28
CA SER A 876 13.24 18.96 -15.17
C SER A 876 12.20 20.05 -15.44
N ASN A 877 11.11 19.74 -16.16
CA ASN A 877 9.96 20.63 -16.30
C ASN A 877 8.92 20.38 -15.20
N ILE A 878 8.76 19.12 -14.76
CA ILE A 878 7.91 18.76 -13.62
C ILE A 878 8.37 19.54 -12.38
N LEU A 879 9.63 19.42 -11.98
CA LEU A 879 10.20 20.18 -10.85
C LEU A 879 10.03 21.70 -11.01
N ASP A 880 10.10 22.22 -12.25
CA ASP A 880 9.95 23.66 -12.51
C ASP A 880 8.49 24.15 -12.43
N CYS A 881 7.49 23.27 -12.63
CA CYS A 881 6.06 23.61 -12.60
C CYS A 881 5.35 23.23 -11.28
N ILE A 882 5.69 22.11 -10.62
CA ILE A 882 5.00 21.66 -9.39
C ILE A 882 4.89 22.80 -8.35
N PRO A 883 3.74 23.01 -7.67
CA PRO A 883 3.62 24.04 -6.63
C PRO A 883 4.66 23.94 -5.50
N VAL A 884 4.93 25.06 -4.82
CA VAL A 884 5.71 25.01 -3.56
C VAL A 884 4.79 24.45 -2.48
N GLY A 885 5.26 23.44 -1.75
CA GLY A 885 4.46 22.65 -0.81
C GLY A 885 4.20 21.20 -1.26
N GLU A 886 4.42 20.89 -2.55
CA GLU A 886 4.31 19.53 -3.12
C GLU A 886 5.33 18.55 -2.55
N GLU A 887 5.00 17.26 -2.58
CA GLU A 887 5.93 16.16 -2.30
C GLU A 887 6.49 15.57 -3.61
N VAL A 888 7.77 15.20 -3.58
CA VAL A 888 8.39 14.27 -4.55
C VAL A 888 8.98 13.09 -3.79
N GLU A 889 9.18 11.95 -4.44
CA GLU A 889 9.76 10.78 -3.78
C GLU A 889 11.29 10.82 -3.84
N MET A 890 11.97 10.37 -2.78
CA MET A 890 13.43 10.30 -2.68
C MET A 890 13.91 8.90 -2.29
N ARG A 891 14.98 8.40 -2.94
CA ARG A 891 15.65 7.15 -2.56
C ARG A 891 17.17 7.26 -2.66
N GLY A 892 17.90 6.51 -1.83
CA GLY A 892 19.36 6.41 -1.89
C GLY A 892 20.00 6.04 -0.54
N PRO A 893 21.31 6.26 -0.36
CA PRO A 893 22.25 6.78 -1.35
C PRO A 893 22.46 5.81 -2.53
N THR A 894 22.88 6.33 -3.68
CA THR A 894 23.22 5.55 -4.88
C THR A 894 24.54 6.01 -5.50
N GLY A 895 25.20 5.15 -6.28
CA GLY A 895 26.50 5.42 -6.89
C GLY A 895 27.67 4.78 -6.12
N ASP A 896 28.58 4.19 -6.88
CA ASP A 896 29.65 3.30 -6.40
C ASP A 896 30.95 4.01 -6.01
N ILE A 897 30.97 5.35 -6.08
CA ILE A 897 32.12 6.21 -5.73
C ILE A 897 31.80 6.94 -4.42
N ILE A 898 32.62 6.72 -3.39
CA ILE A 898 32.53 7.40 -2.10
C ILE A 898 33.89 8.03 -1.78
N TYR A 899 33.91 9.30 -1.40
CA TYR A 899 35.11 9.97 -0.89
C TYR A 899 35.08 10.11 0.64
N GLU A 900 35.93 9.34 1.32
CA GLU A 900 35.97 9.32 2.79
C GLU A 900 36.80 10.48 3.36
N GLY A 901 37.82 10.93 2.62
CA GLY A 901 38.73 12.03 2.99
C GLY A 901 40.21 11.64 2.90
N LEU A 902 41.11 12.62 3.01
CA LEU A 902 42.57 12.44 3.05
C LEU A 902 43.14 11.67 1.84
N GLY A 903 42.51 11.87 0.67
CA GLY A 903 42.79 11.20 -0.60
C GLY A 903 42.19 9.80 -0.74
N LYS A 904 41.41 9.31 0.23
CA LYS A 904 40.82 7.96 0.25
C LYS A 904 39.47 7.92 -0.48
N PHE A 905 39.36 7.02 -1.44
CA PHE A 905 38.12 6.70 -2.16
C PHE A 905 37.77 5.22 -1.97
N ILE A 906 36.48 4.93 -1.85
CA ILE A 906 35.94 3.60 -2.15
C ILE A 906 35.31 3.69 -3.55
N ILE A 907 35.71 2.82 -4.47
CA ILE A 907 35.18 2.74 -5.83
C ILE A 907 34.86 1.29 -6.15
N GLU A 908 33.58 0.99 -6.40
CA GLU A 908 33.07 -0.38 -6.64
C GLU A 908 33.40 -1.32 -5.46
N GLY A 909 33.34 -0.80 -4.23
CA GLY A 909 33.75 -1.50 -3.01
C GLY A 909 35.27 -1.65 -2.80
N ASN A 910 36.10 -1.22 -3.75
CA ASN A 910 37.56 -1.29 -3.65
C ASN A 910 38.14 0.01 -3.07
N GLU A 911 38.99 -0.10 -2.04
CA GLU A 911 39.74 1.05 -1.53
C GLU A 911 40.83 1.48 -2.52
N ARG A 912 40.84 2.77 -2.87
CA ARG A 912 41.83 3.41 -3.74
C ARG A 912 42.28 4.72 -3.10
N ARG A 913 43.53 5.15 -3.35
CA ARG A 913 44.06 6.40 -2.78
C ARG A 913 44.74 7.28 -3.81
N PHE A 914 44.21 8.48 -3.99
CA PHE A 914 44.70 9.47 -4.95
C PHE A 914 44.99 10.79 -4.25
N THR A 915 46.14 11.40 -4.55
CA THR A 915 46.54 12.71 -4.02
C THR A 915 46.36 13.85 -5.04
N GLN A 916 46.04 13.50 -6.29
CA GLN A 916 45.87 14.40 -7.41
C GLN A 916 44.55 14.10 -8.14
N VAL A 917 43.52 14.90 -7.88
CA VAL A 917 42.18 14.74 -8.45
C VAL A 917 41.98 15.74 -9.60
N SER A 918 41.70 15.23 -10.78
CA SER A 918 41.32 15.99 -11.97
C SER A 918 39.82 15.83 -12.23
N LEU A 919 39.12 16.92 -12.56
CA LEU A 919 37.68 16.93 -12.81
C LEU A 919 37.41 17.58 -14.17
N VAL A 920 36.70 16.87 -15.07
CA VAL A 920 36.19 17.46 -16.32
C VAL A 920 34.68 17.52 -16.24
N LEU A 921 34.16 18.73 -16.05
CA LEU A 921 32.78 18.99 -15.66
C LEU A 921 32.07 19.80 -16.76
N GLY A 922 30.79 19.56 -17.00
CA GLY A 922 30.02 20.24 -18.05
C GLY A 922 28.59 20.59 -17.63
N GLY A 923 28.22 21.88 -17.67
CA GLY A 923 26.89 22.34 -17.26
C GLY A 923 26.55 21.97 -15.80
N THR A 924 25.43 21.28 -15.59
CA THR A 924 25.03 20.74 -14.27
C THR A 924 25.92 19.61 -13.77
N GLY A 925 26.77 19.01 -14.62
CA GLY A 925 27.77 18.02 -14.19
C GLY A 925 28.78 18.56 -13.17
N VAL A 926 28.74 19.86 -12.87
CA VAL A 926 29.47 20.46 -11.74
C VAL A 926 28.99 19.95 -10.38
N THR A 927 27.74 19.49 -10.21
CA THR A 927 27.19 19.19 -8.86
C THR A 927 27.93 18.06 -8.12
N PRO A 928 28.25 16.87 -8.69
CA PRO A 928 29.10 15.89 -8.00
C PRO A 928 30.54 16.36 -7.83
N GLY A 929 31.08 17.10 -8.81
CA GLY A 929 32.41 17.71 -8.69
C GLY A 929 32.48 18.73 -7.54
N PHE A 930 31.42 19.50 -7.32
CA PHE A 930 31.29 20.49 -6.25
C PHE A 930 31.23 19.83 -4.88
N ALA A 931 30.48 18.74 -4.73
CA ALA A 931 30.46 17.95 -3.50
C ALA A 931 31.87 17.44 -3.13
N LEU A 932 32.61 16.90 -4.09
CA LEU A 932 33.99 16.45 -3.89
C LEU A 932 34.97 17.61 -3.61
N ILE A 933 34.88 18.72 -4.33
CA ILE A 933 35.68 19.93 -4.10
C ILE A 933 35.44 20.46 -2.68
N ALA A 934 34.19 20.60 -2.26
CA ALA A 934 33.84 21.10 -0.94
C ALA A 934 34.30 20.14 0.17
N ARG A 935 34.09 18.82 0.01
CA ARG A 935 34.56 17.83 0.98
C ARG A 935 36.08 17.87 1.16
N ILE A 936 36.85 17.95 0.09
CA ILE A 936 38.32 18.09 0.16
C ILE A 936 38.71 19.41 0.83
N LEU A 937 38.16 20.54 0.39
CA LEU A 937 38.61 21.87 0.82
C LEU A 937 38.02 22.34 2.16
N LEU A 938 37.08 21.59 2.75
CA LEU A 938 36.50 21.84 4.08
C LEU A 938 36.86 20.76 5.11
N THR A 939 37.67 19.75 4.76
CA THR A 939 38.15 18.72 5.70
C THR A 939 39.53 19.11 6.22
N ASP A 940 39.63 19.35 7.53
CA ASP A 940 40.90 19.70 8.17
C ASP A 940 41.99 18.64 7.94
N GLY A 941 43.15 19.09 7.44
CA GLY A 941 44.29 18.23 7.13
C GLY A 941 44.26 17.55 5.77
N ASP A 942 43.22 17.73 4.95
CA ASP A 942 43.18 17.15 3.60
C ASP A 942 44.03 17.96 2.61
N SER A 943 45.14 17.37 2.15
CA SER A 943 46.07 17.99 1.20
C SER A 943 45.80 17.63 -0.27
N THR A 944 44.72 16.90 -0.57
CA THR A 944 44.41 16.40 -1.93
C THR A 944 44.33 17.55 -2.93
N GLN A 945 45.16 17.49 -3.98
CA GLN A 945 45.28 18.57 -4.97
C GLN A 945 44.21 18.43 -6.05
N LEU A 946 43.62 19.56 -6.49
CA LEU A 946 42.46 19.59 -7.39
C LEU A 946 42.73 20.37 -8.68
N ARG A 947 42.36 19.82 -9.83
CA ARG A 947 42.37 20.50 -11.13
C ARG A 947 41.02 20.35 -11.81
N VAL A 948 40.35 21.46 -12.09
CA VAL A 948 38.98 21.46 -12.62
C VAL A 948 38.97 22.12 -14.00
N LEU A 949 38.51 21.40 -15.01
CA LEU A 949 38.21 21.91 -16.34
C LEU A 949 36.69 21.96 -16.50
N TYR A 950 36.08 23.14 -16.29
CA TYR A 950 34.63 23.31 -16.25
C TYR A 950 34.11 23.99 -17.52
N ALA A 951 33.35 23.25 -18.34
CA ALA A 951 32.88 23.66 -19.65
C ALA A 951 31.40 24.06 -19.67
N ASN A 952 31.11 25.26 -20.18
CA ASN A 952 29.74 25.81 -20.29
C ASN A 952 29.52 26.48 -21.66
N LYS A 953 28.28 26.87 -21.98
CA LYS A 953 27.99 27.60 -23.22
C LYS A 953 28.40 29.06 -23.10
N THR A 954 27.75 29.80 -22.21
CA THR A 954 27.99 31.23 -21.96
C THR A 954 28.57 31.48 -20.56
N GLU A 955 28.93 32.72 -20.24
CA GLU A 955 29.41 33.08 -18.91
C GLU A 955 28.29 33.02 -17.84
N ASP A 956 27.03 33.16 -18.26
CA ASP A 956 25.83 33.07 -17.43
C ASP A 956 25.37 31.61 -17.19
N ASP A 957 25.95 30.64 -17.92
CA ASP A 957 25.80 29.19 -17.67
C ASP A 957 26.76 28.67 -16.57
N ILE A 958 27.66 29.50 -16.02
CA ILE A 958 28.64 29.05 -15.01
C ILE A 958 27.97 28.94 -13.63
N LEU A 959 27.51 27.75 -13.30
CA LEU A 959 26.86 27.44 -12.02
C LEU A 959 27.87 27.42 -10.86
N LEU A 960 27.38 27.76 -9.65
CA LEU A 960 28.16 27.79 -8.39
C LEU A 960 29.45 28.63 -8.47
N ARG A 961 29.44 29.65 -9.33
CA ARG A 961 30.64 30.45 -9.65
C ARG A 961 31.25 31.08 -8.41
N ASP A 962 30.47 31.76 -7.59
CA ASP A 962 30.98 32.53 -6.44
C ASP A 962 31.48 31.62 -5.31
N GLU A 963 30.96 30.40 -5.19
CA GLU A 963 31.44 29.36 -4.28
C GLU A 963 32.78 28.78 -4.79
N LEU A 964 32.85 28.43 -6.07
CA LEU A 964 34.06 27.92 -6.72
C LEU A 964 35.21 28.95 -6.71
N ASP A 965 34.89 30.23 -6.99
CA ASP A 965 35.83 31.35 -6.91
C ASP A 965 36.31 31.59 -5.47
N ARG A 966 35.44 31.36 -4.47
CA ARG A 966 35.76 31.47 -3.04
C ARG A 966 36.72 30.35 -2.61
N PHE A 967 36.43 29.11 -2.97
CA PHE A 967 37.33 27.96 -2.79
C PHE A 967 38.70 28.15 -3.46
N ALA A 968 38.73 28.69 -4.69
CA ALA A 968 39.97 28.99 -5.40
C ALA A 968 40.80 30.12 -4.75
N LYS A 969 40.16 31.02 -3.99
CA LYS A 969 40.83 32.10 -3.25
C LYS A 969 41.28 31.67 -1.86
N SER A 970 40.57 30.75 -1.19
CA SER A 970 40.86 30.34 0.19
C SER A 970 41.88 29.19 0.32
N SER A 971 41.93 28.26 -0.63
CA SER A 971 42.63 26.97 -0.49
C SER A 971 44.15 26.98 -0.79
N GLU A 972 44.83 28.11 -0.61
CA GLU A 972 46.30 28.24 -0.77
C GLU A 972 46.93 27.58 -2.03
N ARG A 973 46.20 27.56 -3.16
CA ARG A 973 46.54 26.93 -4.47
C ARG A 973 46.32 25.40 -4.59
N GLN A 974 45.70 24.76 -3.60
CA GLN A 974 45.30 23.34 -3.66
C GLN A 974 44.41 23.06 -4.89
N ILE A 975 43.45 23.96 -5.18
CA ILE A 975 42.65 23.92 -6.40
C ILE A 975 43.15 24.90 -7.48
N LYS A 976 43.04 24.51 -8.75
CA LYS A 976 43.02 25.40 -9.92
C LYS A 976 41.77 25.07 -10.74
N ILE A 977 40.99 26.10 -11.05
CA ILE A 977 39.79 26.00 -11.90
C ILE A 977 40.08 26.70 -13.23
N THR A 978 39.78 26.01 -14.33
CA THR A 978 39.89 26.50 -15.71
C THR A 978 38.50 26.42 -16.34
N HIS A 979 37.88 27.57 -16.57
CA HIS A 979 36.59 27.64 -17.27
C HIS A 979 36.79 27.64 -18.79
N VAL A 980 35.99 26.84 -19.48
CA VAL A 980 35.93 26.75 -20.96
C VAL A 980 34.55 27.19 -21.41
N LEU A 981 34.47 28.14 -22.33
CA LEU A 981 33.19 28.61 -22.90
C LEU A 981 33.13 28.35 -24.41
N SER A 982 32.04 27.74 -24.88
CA SER A 982 31.84 27.51 -26.32
C SER A 982 31.24 28.72 -27.05
N ASN A 983 30.49 29.57 -26.36
CA ASN A 983 29.96 30.85 -26.85
C ASN A 983 30.30 32.01 -25.88
N PRO A 984 31.58 32.33 -25.69
CA PRO A 984 32.04 33.39 -24.80
C PRO A 984 31.74 34.79 -25.34
N ASN A 985 31.43 35.74 -24.44
CA ASN A 985 31.42 37.15 -24.78
C ASN A 985 32.83 37.67 -25.16
N GLU A 986 32.92 38.88 -25.71
CA GLU A 986 34.21 39.47 -26.12
C GLU A 986 35.19 39.66 -24.95
N ARG A 987 34.68 39.94 -23.74
CA ARG A 987 35.47 40.27 -22.54
C ARG A 987 36.07 39.05 -21.85
N TRP A 988 35.62 37.84 -22.20
CA TRP A 988 36.04 36.58 -21.60
C TRP A 988 37.55 36.32 -21.75
N LYS A 989 38.20 35.96 -20.64
CA LYS A 989 39.66 35.73 -20.57
C LYS A 989 40.06 34.26 -20.37
N GLY A 990 39.09 33.37 -20.17
CA GLY A 990 39.32 31.92 -20.04
C GLY A 990 39.42 31.22 -21.40
N CYS A 991 39.43 29.88 -21.37
CA CYS A 991 39.48 29.07 -22.58
C CYS A 991 38.22 29.28 -23.45
N ARG A 992 38.39 29.19 -24.78
CA ARG A 992 37.35 29.41 -25.78
C ARG A 992 37.19 28.18 -26.67
N GLY A 993 35.95 27.80 -27.00
CA GLY A 993 35.60 26.64 -27.81
C GLY A 993 35.08 25.47 -26.98
N HIS A 994 35.26 24.25 -27.48
CA HIS A 994 34.93 23.01 -26.77
C HIS A 994 36.18 22.39 -26.13
N VAL A 995 35.97 21.56 -25.09
CA VAL A 995 37.02 20.75 -24.47
C VAL A 995 37.74 19.91 -25.53
N ASN A 996 39.07 19.88 -25.47
CA ASN A 996 39.92 19.15 -26.39
C ASN A 996 41.20 18.64 -25.69
N SER A 997 42.00 17.86 -26.40
CA SER A 997 43.22 17.21 -25.88
C SER A 997 44.26 18.19 -25.35
N ASP A 998 44.40 19.37 -25.95
CA ASP A 998 45.38 20.38 -25.53
C ASP A 998 44.94 21.04 -24.22
N MET A 999 43.68 21.48 -24.14
CA MET A 999 43.10 22.02 -22.89
C MET A 999 43.19 21.03 -21.73
N ILE A 1000 42.98 19.74 -21.99
CA ILE A 1000 43.13 18.67 -21.02
C ILE A 1000 44.59 18.56 -20.54
N ARG A 1001 45.55 18.50 -21.48
CA ARG A 1001 46.98 18.35 -21.18
C ARG A 1001 47.61 19.57 -20.50
N GLU A 1002 47.10 20.77 -20.75
CA GLU A 1002 47.57 22.02 -20.13
C GLU A 1002 47.01 22.27 -18.71
N ASN A 1003 45.88 21.66 -18.35
CA ASN A 1003 45.11 22.07 -17.17
C ASN A 1003 44.90 21.01 -16.09
N LEU A 1004 44.89 19.73 -16.46
CA LEU A 1004 44.73 18.61 -15.52
C LEU A 1004 46.09 18.06 -15.05
N PHE A 1005 46.06 17.10 -14.13
CA PHE A 1005 47.24 16.27 -13.85
C PHE A 1005 47.47 15.25 -14.97
N GLY A 1006 48.72 14.81 -15.13
CA GLY A 1006 49.06 13.70 -16.03
C GLY A 1006 48.87 12.34 -15.35
N PRO A 1007 48.71 11.25 -16.13
CA PRO A 1007 48.46 9.93 -15.59
C PRO A 1007 49.65 9.41 -14.75
N ALA A 1008 49.33 9.02 -13.52
CA ALA A 1008 50.20 8.38 -12.55
C ALA A 1008 49.35 7.61 -11.52
N ASP A 1009 49.95 6.67 -10.80
CA ASP A 1009 49.29 5.82 -9.79
C ASP A 1009 48.58 6.62 -8.68
N SER A 1010 49.03 7.85 -8.42
CA SER A 1010 48.49 8.77 -7.41
C SER A 1010 47.49 9.81 -7.96
N SER A 1011 47.20 9.77 -9.27
CA SER A 1011 46.29 10.69 -9.93
C SER A 1011 45.02 9.99 -10.44
N VAL A 1012 43.89 10.70 -10.44
CA VAL A 1012 42.60 10.22 -10.94
C VAL A 1012 41.87 11.31 -11.72
N VAL A 1013 41.07 10.93 -12.70
CA VAL A 1013 40.16 11.82 -13.42
C VAL A 1013 38.71 11.38 -13.22
N PHE A 1014 37.84 12.29 -12.78
CA PHE A 1014 36.39 12.10 -12.79
C PHE A 1014 35.72 12.98 -13.86
N LEU A 1015 34.70 12.43 -14.52
CA LEU A 1015 34.03 13.01 -15.68
C LEU A 1015 32.53 13.15 -15.44
N CYS A 1016 31.95 14.33 -15.66
CA CYS A 1016 30.49 14.48 -15.69
C CYS A 1016 30.04 15.62 -16.62
N GLY A 1017 29.00 15.38 -17.42
CA GLY A 1017 28.43 16.39 -18.31
C GLY A 1017 27.76 15.78 -19.55
N PRO A 1018 27.42 16.59 -20.56
CA PRO A 1018 26.68 16.14 -21.74
C PRO A 1018 27.41 15.00 -22.49
N PRO A 1019 26.73 13.93 -22.94
CA PRO A 1019 27.37 12.82 -23.64
C PRO A 1019 28.29 13.21 -24.81
N PRO A 1020 27.99 14.22 -25.64
CA PRO A 1020 28.92 14.68 -26.68
C PRO A 1020 30.26 15.20 -26.14
N MET A 1021 30.30 15.80 -24.94
CA MET A 1021 31.54 16.25 -24.30
C MET A 1021 32.32 15.05 -23.75
N VAL A 1022 31.65 14.17 -23.01
CA VAL A 1022 32.30 13.03 -22.33
C VAL A 1022 32.80 12.01 -23.35
N GLN A 1023 31.92 11.54 -24.24
CA GLN A 1023 32.20 10.41 -25.16
C GLN A 1023 33.02 10.81 -26.39
N LYS A 1024 32.89 12.04 -26.90
CA LYS A 1024 33.52 12.46 -28.17
C LYS A 1024 34.74 13.36 -27.99
N ALA A 1025 35.02 13.85 -26.78
CA ALA A 1025 36.17 14.72 -26.52
C ALA A 1025 36.98 14.27 -25.29
N ALA A 1026 36.36 14.15 -24.11
CA ALA A 1026 37.09 13.88 -22.87
C ALA A 1026 37.69 12.46 -22.82
N LEU A 1027 36.86 11.41 -22.95
CA LEU A 1027 37.33 10.02 -22.88
C LEU A 1027 38.41 9.69 -23.92
N PRO A 1028 38.28 10.05 -25.23
CA PRO A 1028 39.34 9.82 -26.20
C PRO A 1028 40.65 10.54 -25.84
N ALA A 1029 40.58 11.83 -25.49
CA ALA A 1029 41.76 12.65 -25.19
C ALA A 1029 42.57 12.17 -23.97
N LEU A 1030 41.87 11.63 -22.96
CA LEU A 1030 42.46 11.09 -21.73
C LEU A 1030 43.04 9.69 -21.97
N ARG A 1031 42.34 8.83 -22.71
CA ARG A 1031 42.84 7.51 -23.12
C ARG A 1031 44.11 7.65 -23.98
N ASP A 1032 44.12 8.60 -24.93
CA ASP A 1032 45.30 8.97 -25.74
C ASP A 1032 46.42 9.65 -24.93
N TRP A 1033 46.19 10.00 -23.66
CA TRP A 1033 47.22 10.52 -22.74
C TRP A 1033 47.80 9.42 -21.84
N GLY A 1034 47.09 8.31 -21.66
CA GLY A 1034 47.51 7.18 -20.82
C GLY A 1034 46.65 6.96 -19.57
N TYR A 1035 45.47 7.59 -19.48
CA TYR A 1035 44.46 7.23 -18.48
C TYR A 1035 43.72 5.94 -18.87
N VAL A 1036 43.32 5.15 -17.88
CA VAL A 1036 42.70 3.84 -18.03
C VAL A 1036 41.36 3.84 -17.28
N GLU A 1037 40.29 3.56 -18.03
CA GLU A 1037 38.94 3.33 -17.49
C GLU A 1037 38.96 2.26 -16.38
N ASP A 1038 38.13 2.46 -15.38
CA ASP A 1038 37.96 1.59 -14.20
C ASP A 1038 39.22 1.46 -13.30
N GLN A 1039 40.31 2.17 -13.63
CA GLN A 1039 41.57 2.21 -12.86
C GLN A 1039 41.85 3.58 -12.27
N ASN A 1040 41.97 4.60 -13.13
CA ASN A 1040 42.24 5.99 -12.75
C ASN A 1040 41.43 7.02 -13.57
N MET A 1041 40.41 6.57 -14.30
CA MET A 1041 39.44 7.40 -15.02
C MET A 1041 38.04 6.84 -14.81
N PHE A 1042 37.13 7.67 -14.28
CA PHE A 1042 35.77 7.27 -13.90
C PHE A 1042 34.74 8.31 -14.34
N GLY A 1043 33.50 7.88 -14.55
CA GLY A 1043 32.34 8.79 -14.60
C GLY A 1043 31.81 9.09 -13.20
N PHE A 1044 31.11 10.22 -13.07
CA PHE A 1044 30.01 10.37 -12.09
C PHE A 1044 28.69 10.10 -12.84
#